data_AF-A0A8H7BBG9-F1
#
_entry.id   AF-A0A8H7BBG9-F1
#
_cell.length_a   1.000
_cell.length_b   1.000
_cell.length_c   1.000
_cell.angle_alpha   90.00
_cell.angle_beta   90.00
_cell.angle_gamma   90.00
#
_symmetry.space_group_name_H-M   'P 1'
#
loop_
_entity.id
_entity.type
_entity.pdbx_description
1 polymer ?
#
loop_
_entity_poly.entity_id
_entity_poly.type
_entity_poly.pdbx_seq_one_letter_code
_entity_poly.pdbx_strand_id
1 'polypeptide(L)'
;MASVPDSTTYDEARNGAAAYLQSRLSAKDHVTDENFEIPVIDLTSSFSVSLESRKAVAAQIRQTCETVGFFYITNHQIPEAACNGILRQAERFVHELPQSKKEELHLKNNKFGLGWEPSEYTSIAGDKEEKEVFNFAYEAALDPTGGDGKYKNLDGSTEKANLWPNEQDLPGFYQGVKDYYGAVLSLARHLFRLFALSLNLPEDYFDSMTTHPGGIARLLYYPPPKTSLADNPVPTQEEQIGLGAHSDYECFTLLLTSETPGLEVLKPSGQWHIASRVPGALIGSGKTTLLRHILQSPDHGLRIAVIVNDMASVNVDANLISRGNSKNNNGEIRVKEKMIQMENGCICCTLRGDLLVELARLAWNEQGFDHVVIESSGISEPQQVAETFTTELTEAMIDAEGMEPDEKEVFARVAKLGGLKAIATVDTMVTVVDAFRFFSEFDTAEFLQDRFGRDEVPDEDQRTISDLFADQIEFANVVIVNKIDRADKATLGRVKGYIKSLNPKAKIIESRYSKVDIREMLNTGIFNFGEAVASVGWLQSLHEMTVMDVHGKKRIAPRPETLEYGIGSFVYRARKPFHPLKLYKLIEGKFILLQEEAEDVDDGEDDEEEDENVVDGSSESGRASVSGDDSDEMSENNAAPPMDDKQILANKKACAYFSGLHRSKGIFWLATRPNQMGSWSSAGAMLTLGSEMPWFCCVAEEEWGADDDTIKAIRNDFEGEWGDRRQEIVFIGEKMDVDGLTKKLDACLLTRSEMKKWEEVMHDERSDDDEKEETLQEIWDDAYWAEWPRAQDEEEHDHAHHHGHKH
;
A
#
# COMPACT_ATOMS: atom_id res chain seq x y z
N MET A 1 -5.43 -18.21 63.45
CA MET A 1 -6.63 -17.45 63.07
C MET A 1 -6.40 -16.96 61.65
N ALA A 2 -6.73 -17.78 60.66
CA ALA A 2 -6.70 -17.37 59.26
C ALA A 2 -8.02 -16.60 59.02
N SER A 3 -7.92 -15.36 58.56
CA SER A 3 -9.07 -14.54 58.20
C SER A 3 -9.89 -15.25 57.14
N VAL A 4 -11.18 -15.40 57.42
CA VAL A 4 -12.19 -15.92 56.50
C VAL A 4 -12.13 -15.10 55.20
N PRO A 5 -12.08 -15.74 54.01
CA PRO A 5 -12.15 -15.02 52.75
C PRO A 5 -13.53 -14.35 52.66
N ASP A 6 -13.53 -13.07 52.33
CA ASP A 6 -14.73 -12.25 52.20
C ASP A 6 -15.66 -12.90 51.18
N SER A 7 -16.77 -13.48 51.64
CA SER A 7 -17.72 -14.20 50.80
C SER A 7 -18.63 -13.17 50.13
N THR A 8 -18.12 -12.47 49.14
CA THR A 8 -18.95 -11.62 48.29
C THR A 8 -20.01 -12.51 47.65
N THR A 9 -21.28 -12.30 48.00
CA THR A 9 -22.39 -13.06 47.44
C THR A 9 -22.53 -12.76 45.94
N TYR A 10 -23.11 -13.68 45.16
CA TYR A 10 -23.39 -13.46 43.73
C TYR A 10 -24.14 -12.14 43.51
N ASP A 11 -25.07 -11.81 44.42
CA ASP A 11 -25.82 -10.55 44.38
C ASP A 11 -24.93 -9.35 44.71
N GLU A 12 -23.99 -9.44 45.65
CA GLU A 12 -23.04 -8.34 45.92
C GLU A 12 -22.06 -8.12 44.77
N ALA A 13 -21.56 -9.18 44.12
CA ALA A 13 -20.69 -9.06 42.95
C ALA A 13 -21.45 -8.48 41.75
N ARG A 14 -22.68 -8.97 41.50
CA ARG A 14 -23.55 -8.50 40.43
C ARG A 14 -24.03 -7.06 40.68
N ASN A 15 -24.41 -6.72 41.90
CA ASN A 15 -24.84 -5.36 42.25
C ASN A 15 -23.65 -4.40 42.29
N GLY A 16 -22.46 -4.85 42.72
CA GLY A 16 -21.23 -4.08 42.67
C GLY A 16 -20.77 -3.80 41.23
N ALA A 17 -20.81 -4.80 40.35
CA ALA A 17 -20.54 -4.64 38.93
C ALA A 17 -21.57 -3.72 38.26
N ALA A 18 -22.87 -3.91 38.53
CA ALA A 18 -23.93 -3.06 37.99
C ALA A 18 -23.85 -1.61 38.50
N ALA A 19 -23.53 -1.41 39.78
CA ALA A 19 -23.33 -0.07 40.36
C ALA A 19 -22.06 0.60 39.84
N TYR A 20 -20.97 -0.15 39.64
CA TYR A 20 -19.75 0.34 38.99
C TYR A 20 -20.01 0.74 37.54
N LEU A 21 -20.68 -0.12 36.77
CA LEU A 21 -21.07 0.15 35.39
C LEU A 21 -22.00 1.37 35.30
N GLN A 22 -23.02 1.45 36.15
CA GLN A 22 -23.89 2.62 36.23
C GLN A 22 -23.11 3.86 36.67
N SER A 23 -22.15 3.77 37.59
CA SER A 23 -21.33 4.91 38.00
C SER A 23 -20.44 5.42 36.86
N ARG A 24 -19.92 4.54 36.00
CA ARG A 24 -19.16 4.90 34.80
C ARG A 24 -20.05 5.51 33.73
N LEU A 25 -21.22 4.91 33.47
CA LEU A 25 -22.20 5.41 32.50
C LEU A 25 -22.86 6.74 32.95
N SER A 26 -22.96 6.98 34.26
CA SER A 26 -23.56 8.19 34.84
C SER A 26 -22.54 9.27 35.22
N ALA A 27 -21.24 8.95 35.24
CA ALA A 27 -20.17 9.93 35.34
C ALA A 27 -20.12 10.75 34.05
N LYS A 28 -21.00 11.74 33.93
CA LYS A 28 -20.91 12.87 33.00
C LYS A 28 -19.80 13.84 33.41
N ASP A 29 -18.71 13.33 33.95
CA ASP A 29 -17.54 14.15 34.25
C ASP A 29 -16.71 14.22 32.97
N HIS A 30 -16.36 15.44 32.59
CA HIS A 30 -15.58 15.81 31.42
C HIS A 30 -14.19 15.15 31.44
N VAL A 31 -14.11 13.86 31.15
CA VAL A 31 -12.86 13.19 30.81
C VAL A 31 -12.61 13.50 29.34
N THR A 32 -11.54 14.23 29.05
CA THR A 32 -11.15 14.58 27.69
C THR A 32 -10.64 13.34 26.97
N ASP A 33 -11.03 13.18 25.70
CA ASP A 33 -10.49 12.15 24.79
C ASP A 33 -9.07 12.45 24.30
N GLU A 34 -8.49 13.55 24.77
CA GLU A 34 -7.12 13.95 24.46
C GLU A 34 -6.16 12.80 24.82
N ASN A 35 -5.64 12.12 23.80
CA ASN A 35 -4.72 10.99 23.87
C ASN A 35 -5.35 9.63 24.27
N PHE A 36 -6.62 9.35 23.93
CA PHE A 36 -7.15 7.99 24.07
C PHE A 36 -6.49 7.03 23.07
N GLU A 37 -5.85 5.99 23.58
CA GLU A 37 -5.26 4.90 22.80
C GLU A 37 -5.52 3.55 23.45
N ILE A 38 -5.54 2.48 22.64
CA ILE A 38 -5.56 1.10 23.13
C ILE A 38 -4.10 0.64 23.37
N PRO A 39 -3.66 0.42 24.63
CA PRO A 39 -2.26 0.13 24.92
C PRO A 39 -1.80 -1.23 24.38
N VAL A 40 -0.52 -1.31 24.01
CA VAL A 40 0.14 -2.56 23.58
C VAL A 40 1.03 -3.09 24.70
N ILE A 41 0.85 -4.36 25.07
CA ILE A 41 1.63 -5.04 26.13
C ILE A 41 2.50 -6.13 25.52
N ASP A 42 3.83 -6.01 25.71
CA ASP A 42 4.80 -7.03 25.32
C ASP A 42 4.93 -8.11 26.41
N LEU A 43 4.54 -9.34 26.08
CA LEU A 43 4.59 -10.46 27.01
C LEU A 43 5.99 -11.11 27.14
N THR A 44 7.01 -10.68 26.40
CA THR A 44 8.36 -11.29 26.44
C THR A 44 8.90 -11.43 27.88
N SER A 45 8.83 -10.36 28.66
CA SER A 45 9.33 -10.35 30.05
C SER A 45 8.50 -11.22 31.00
N SER A 46 7.25 -11.53 30.63
CA SER A 46 6.37 -12.37 31.44
C SER A 46 6.76 -13.85 31.41
N PHE A 47 7.52 -14.29 30.41
CA PHE A 47 8.06 -15.65 30.34
C PHE A 47 9.43 -15.81 31.03
N SER A 48 9.94 -14.73 31.64
CA SER A 48 11.19 -14.76 32.41
C SER A 48 11.05 -15.58 33.68
N VAL A 49 12.16 -16.19 34.11
CA VAL A 49 12.26 -16.84 35.44
C VAL A 49 12.13 -15.83 36.59
N SER A 50 12.41 -14.56 36.34
CA SER A 50 12.35 -13.48 37.33
C SER A 50 10.90 -13.10 37.67
N LEU A 51 10.52 -13.28 38.94
CA LEU A 51 9.22 -12.84 39.46
C LEU A 51 9.01 -11.33 39.31
N GLU A 52 10.07 -10.53 39.50
CA GLU A 52 10.01 -9.07 39.32
C GLU A 52 9.65 -8.70 37.88
N SER A 53 10.23 -9.39 36.89
CA SER A 53 9.92 -9.18 35.47
C SER A 53 8.46 -9.52 35.15
N ARG A 54 7.92 -10.61 35.73
CA ARG A 54 6.52 -10.98 35.56
C ARG A 54 5.57 -9.99 36.24
N LYS A 55 5.91 -9.52 37.44
CA LYS A 55 5.17 -8.48 38.15
C LYS A 55 5.13 -7.16 37.40
N ALA A 56 6.22 -6.79 36.71
CA ALA A 56 6.24 -5.58 35.89
C ALA A 56 5.24 -5.64 34.73
N VAL A 57 5.11 -6.79 34.06
CA VAL A 57 4.09 -6.98 33.02
C VAL A 57 2.69 -7.02 33.63
N ALA A 58 2.50 -7.70 34.77
CA ALA A 58 1.23 -7.72 35.48
C ALA A 58 0.77 -6.32 35.93
N ALA A 59 1.70 -5.43 36.30
CA ALA A 59 1.39 -4.05 36.65
C ALA A 59 0.90 -3.24 35.43
N GLN A 60 1.47 -3.46 34.25
CA GLN A 60 0.98 -2.85 33.00
C GLN A 60 -0.44 -3.32 32.68
N ILE A 61 -0.67 -4.64 32.76
CA ILE A 61 -2.00 -5.23 32.58
C ILE A 61 -3.01 -4.59 33.54
N ARG A 62 -2.66 -4.47 34.82
CA ARG A 62 -3.53 -3.82 35.81
C ARG A 62 -3.91 -2.41 35.40
N GLN A 63 -2.91 -1.59 35.08
CA GLN A 63 -3.11 -0.20 34.73
C GLN A 63 -4.08 -0.10 33.55
N THR A 64 -3.86 -0.89 32.50
CA THR A 64 -4.70 -0.84 31.30
C THR A 64 -6.13 -1.34 31.53
N CYS A 65 -6.31 -2.38 32.35
CA CYS A 65 -7.64 -2.85 32.73
C CYS A 65 -8.40 -1.81 33.58
N GLU A 66 -7.71 -1.07 34.46
CA GLU A 66 -8.33 -0.03 35.30
C GLU A 66 -8.69 1.23 34.50
N THR A 67 -7.99 1.52 33.40
CA THR A 67 -8.19 2.76 32.62
C THR A 67 -9.02 2.55 31.34
N VAL A 68 -8.64 1.59 30.50
CA VAL A 68 -9.19 1.39 29.14
C VAL A 68 -10.12 0.18 29.08
N GLY A 69 -9.75 -0.93 29.72
CA GLY A 69 -10.48 -2.20 29.63
C GLY A 69 -10.20 -3.02 28.37
N PHE A 70 -9.42 -2.48 27.42
CA PHE A 70 -8.94 -3.13 26.19
C PHE A 70 -7.42 -2.94 26.05
N PHE A 71 -6.72 -3.95 25.52
CA PHE A 71 -5.29 -3.87 25.18
C PHE A 71 -4.88 -4.90 24.13
N TYR A 72 -3.84 -4.57 23.38
CA TYR A 72 -3.16 -5.51 22.50
C TYR A 72 -2.07 -6.27 23.27
N ILE A 73 -1.81 -7.53 22.87
CA ILE A 73 -0.69 -8.32 23.38
C ILE A 73 0.25 -8.73 22.25
N THR A 74 1.55 -8.65 22.49
CA THR A 74 2.60 -9.09 21.56
C THR A 74 3.53 -10.12 22.21
N ASN A 75 4.27 -10.87 21.40
CA ASN A 75 5.19 -11.93 21.86
C ASN A 75 4.53 -13.01 22.76
N HIS A 76 3.27 -13.32 22.47
CA HIS A 76 2.40 -14.23 23.25
C HIS A 76 2.66 -15.73 23.03
N GLN A 77 3.68 -16.11 22.25
CA GLN A 77 4.11 -17.50 22.00
C GLN A 77 3.15 -18.40 21.21
N ILE A 78 2.03 -17.86 20.69
CA ILE A 78 1.19 -18.63 19.75
C ILE A 78 1.87 -18.58 18.37
N PRO A 79 2.15 -19.73 17.72
CA PRO A 79 2.78 -19.74 16.41
C PRO A 79 1.94 -19.01 15.35
N GLU A 80 2.57 -18.16 14.54
CA GLU A 80 1.90 -17.43 13.44
C GLU A 80 1.18 -18.39 12.47
N ALA A 81 1.78 -19.56 12.20
CA ALA A 81 1.17 -20.61 11.39
C ALA A 81 -0.16 -21.14 11.98
N ALA A 82 -0.31 -21.17 13.31
CA ALA A 82 -1.54 -21.58 13.97
C ALA A 82 -2.62 -20.48 13.85
N CYS A 83 -2.24 -19.21 14.00
CA CYS A 83 -3.15 -18.07 13.79
C CYS A 83 -3.67 -18.01 12.34
N ASN A 84 -2.79 -18.11 11.35
CA ASN A 84 -3.20 -18.14 9.95
C ASN A 84 -3.98 -19.42 9.62
N GLY A 85 -3.60 -20.53 10.26
CA GLY A 85 -4.28 -21.81 10.13
C GLY A 85 -5.75 -21.74 10.55
N ILE A 86 -6.05 -21.14 11.71
CA ILE A 86 -7.44 -21.05 12.20
C ILE A 86 -8.29 -20.09 11.37
N LEU A 87 -7.74 -18.96 10.91
CA LEU A 87 -8.44 -18.03 10.02
C LEU A 87 -8.80 -18.71 8.70
N ARG A 88 -7.86 -19.46 8.13
CA ARG A 88 -8.13 -20.29 6.95
C ARG A 88 -9.20 -21.35 7.24
N GLN A 89 -9.24 -21.97 8.42
CA GLN A 89 -10.33 -22.89 8.74
C GLN A 89 -11.70 -22.21 8.80
N ALA A 90 -11.79 -20.93 9.18
CA ALA A 90 -13.04 -20.17 9.15
C ALA A 90 -13.57 -20.04 7.72
N GLU A 91 -12.72 -19.59 6.80
CA GLU A 91 -13.05 -19.47 5.37
C GLU A 91 -13.44 -20.82 4.78
N ARG A 92 -12.64 -21.86 5.05
CA ARG A 92 -12.91 -23.21 4.56
C ARG A 92 -14.23 -23.76 5.08
N PHE A 93 -14.55 -23.53 6.35
CA PHE A 93 -15.82 -23.94 6.91
C PHE A 93 -16.99 -23.29 6.16
N VAL A 94 -16.87 -22.00 5.83
CA VAL A 94 -17.94 -21.28 5.12
C VAL A 94 -18.04 -21.68 3.65
N HIS A 95 -16.91 -21.80 2.95
CA HIS A 95 -16.88 -21.97 1.49
C HIS A 95 -16.79 -23.43 1.01
N GLU A 96 -16.13 -24.32 1.75
CA GLU A 96 -15.93 -25.71 1.34
C GLU A 96 -17.01 -26.66 1.88
N LEU A 97 -17.58 -26.38 3.06
CA LEU A 97 -18.58 -27.25 3.67
C LEU A 97 -19.98 -27.00 3.08
N PRO A 98 -20.63 -28.01 2.47
CA PRO A 98 -21.96 -27.82 1.88
C PRO A 98 -23.01 -27.40 2.90
N GLN A 99 -23.99 -26.58 2.47
CA GLN A 99 -25.07 -26.09 3.34
C GLN A 99 -25.83 -27.21 4.06
N SER A 100 -26.08 -28.34 3.39
CA SER A 100 -26.73 -29.50 4.01
C SER A 100 -25.93 -30.08 5.17
N LYS A 101 -24.58 -30.03 5.10
CA LYS A 101 -23.68 -30.44 6.18
C LYS A 101 -23.60 -29.42 7.30
N LYS A 102 -23.66 -28.13 6.98
CA LYS A 102 -23.78 -27.07 8.00
C LYS A 102 -25.07 -27.21 8.83
N GLU A 103 -26.21 -27.51 8.18
CA GLU A 103 -27.49 -27.75 8.88
C GLU A 103 -27.46 -28.96 9.82
N GLU A 104 -26.71 -30.02 9.48
CA GLU A 104 -26.46 -31.14 10.40
C GLU A 104 -25.76 -30.68 11.69
N LEU A 105 -24.85 -29.70 11.56
CA LEU A 105 -24.07 -29.10 12.66
C LEU A 105 -24.76 -27.94 13.37
N HIS A 106 -25.99 -27.57 12.98
CA HIS A 106 -26.67 -26.40 13.52
C HIS A 106 -26.81 -26.49 15.05
N LEU A 107 -26.53 -25.39 15.75
CA LEU A 107 -26.56 -25.31 17.23
C LEU A 107 -27.89 -25.76 17.86
N LYS A 108 -29.03 -25.68 17.14
CA LYS A 108 -30.34 -26.18 17.59
C LYS A 108 -30.34 -27.69 17.85
N ASN A 109 -29.43 -28.41 17.20
CA ASN A 109 -29.23 -29.84 17.36
C ASN A 109 -28.34 -30.17 18.58
N ASN A 110 -27.81 -29.15 19.27
CA ASN A 110 -26.95 -29.31 20.43
C ASN A 110 -27.55 -28.65 21.68
N LYS A 111 -27.76 -29.42 22.75
CA LYS A 111 -28.32 -28.93 24.02
C LYS A 111 -27.47 -27.86 24.73
N PHE A 112 -26.21 -27.69 24.35
CA PHE A 112 -25.28 -26.68 24.88
C PHE A 112 -25.09 -25.48 23.95
N GLY A 113 -25.80 -25.43 22.81
CA GLY A 113 -25.66 -24.35 21.83
C GLY A 113 -24.33 -24.35 21.06
N LEU A 114 -23.67 -25.51 20.96
CA LEU A 114 -22.41 -25.69 20.23
C LEU A 114 -22.66 -26.17 18.79
N GLY A 115 -21.80 -25.75 17.87
CA GLY A 115 -21.91 -26.02 16.44
C GLY A 115 -22.14 -24.76 15.63
N TRP A 116 -22.75 -24.93 14.45
CA TRP A 116 -22.94 -23.89 13.47
C TRP A 116 -24.14 -22.98 13.80
N GLU A 117 -23.92 -21.69 13.60
CA GLU A 117 -24.88 -20.60 13.74
C GLU A 117 -25.02 -19.90 12.38
N PRO A 118 -26.21 -19.94 11.75
CA PRO A 118 -26.45 -19.26 10.49
C PRO A 118 -26.41 -17.73 10.63
N SER A 119 -26.25 -17.05 9.49
CA SER A 119 -26.42 -15.60 9.40
C SER A 119 -27.79 -15.18 9.90
N GLU A 120 -27.87 -14.01 10.55
CA GLU A 120 -29.11 -13.42 11.08
C GLU A 120 -29.81 -14.26 12.18
N TYR A 121 -29.10 -15.21 12.82
CA TYR A 121 -29.69 -16.10 13.83
C TYR A 121 -29.79 -15.47 15.22
N THR A 122 -28.76 -14.75 15.67
CA THR A 122 -28.77 -13.98 16.92
C THR A 122 -28.61 -12.50 16.64
N SER A 123 -29.23 -11.68 17.48
CA SER A 123 -29.04 -10.23 17.51
C SER A 123 -28.76 -9.78 18.93
N ILE A 124 -27.81 -8.87 19.08
CA ILE A 124 -27.61 -8.12 20.32
C ILE A 124 -28.32 -6.77 20.17
N ALA A 125 -28.99 -6.32 21.23
CA ALA A 125 -29.69 -5.02 21.29
C ALA A 125 -30.79 -4.75 20.24
N GLY A 126 -31.12 -5.72 19.38
CA GLY A 126 -32.12 -5.56 18.32
C GLY A 126 -31.54 -5.25 16.94
N ASP A 127 -30.21 -5.20 16.82
CA ASP A 127 -29.50 -4.94 15.56
C ASP A 127 -29.55 -6.17 14.65
N LYS A 128 -29.67 -5.98 13.34
CA LYS A 128 -29.59 -7.09 12.37
C LYS A 128 -28.13 -7.41 12.12
N GLU A 129 -27.65 -8.53 12.67
CA GLU A 129 -26.26 -8.97 12.54
C GLU A 129 -26.08 -9.94 11.37
N GLU A 130 -25.20 -9.60 10.43
CA GLU A 130 -24.79 -10.49 9.34
C GLU A 130 -23.45 -11.15 9.67
N LYS A 131 -23.50 -12.34 10.29
CA LYS A 131 -22.33 -13.14 10.66
C LYS A 131 -22.65 -14.63 10.66
N GLU A 132 -21.73 -15.44 10.17
CA GLU A 132 -21.77 -16.89 10.29
C GLU A 132 -20.78 -17.34 11.37
N VAL A 133 -21.23 -18.18 12.33
CA VAL A 133 -20.40 -18.55 13.48
C VAL A 133 -20.33 -20.05 13.66
N PHE A 134 -19.16 -20.55 14.05
CA PHE A 134 -18.99 -21.91 14.55
C PHE A 134 -18.51 -21.89 16.01
N ASN A 135 -19.36 -22.36 16.92
CA ASN A 135 -19.17 -22.32 18.37
C ASN A 135 -18.67 -23.67 18.90
N PHE A 136 -17.61 -23.66 19.71
CA PHE A 136 -17.09 -24.86 20.37
C PHE A 136 -16.57 -24.56 21.78
N ALA A 137 -16.63 -25.53 22.67
CA ALA A 137 -16.20 -25.44 24.06
C ALA A 137 -14.96 -26.29 24.33
N TYR A 138 -14.43 -26.17 25.55
CA TYR A 138 -13.32 -26.98 26.02
C TYR A 138 -13.57 -28.49 25.84
N GLU A 139 -12.57 -29.19 25.30
CA GLU A 139 -12.50 -30.66 25.25
C GLU A 139 -11.07 -31.06 25.61
N ALA A 140 -10.91 -32.08 26.47
CA ALA A 140 -9.59 -32.54 26.93
C ALA A 140 -8.64 -32.92 25.77
N ALA A 141 -9.18 -33.35 24.63
CA ALA A 141 -8.40 -33.70 23.44
C ALA A 141 -7.80 -32.49 22.70
N LEU A 142 -8.33 -31.28 22.94
CA LEU A 142 -7.79 -30.01 22.45
C LEU A 142 -6.78 -29.39 23.42
N ASP A 143 -6.73 -29.85 24.67
CA ASP A 143 -5.81 -29.36 25.69
C ASP A 143 -4.42 -29.98 25.51
N PRO A 144 -3.34 -29.19 25.35
CA PRO A 144 -1.98 -29.72 25.22
C PRO A 144 -1.51 -30.53 26.44
N THR A 145 -2.12 -30.29 27.61
CA THR A 145 -1.83 -31.05 28.84
C THR A 145 -2.56 -32.40 28.90
N GLY A 146 -3.52 -32.63 28.00
CA GLY A 146 -4.41 -33.79 28.02
C GLY A 146 -5.55 -33.71 29.04
N GLY A 147 -5.64 -32.60 29.79
CA GLY A 147 -6.57 -32.43 30.90
C GLY A 147 -6.28 -33.36 32.10
N ASP A 148 -7.13 -33.32 33.11
CA ASP A 148 -7.01 -34.17 34.31
C ASP A 148 -7.98 -35.35 34.33
N GLY A 149 -8.76 -35.52 33.24
CA GLY A 149 -9.79 -36.54 33.11
C GLY A 149 -11.06 -36.31 33.95
N LYS A 150 -11.22 -35.16 34.59
CA LYS A 150 -12.36 -34.83 35.47
C LYS A 150 -13.31 -33.79 34.91
N TYR A 151 -13.07 -33.30 33.69
CA TYR A 151 -13.95 -32.34 33.02
C TYR A 151 -15.38 -32.88 32.93
N LYS A 152 -16.34 -32.00 33.20
CA LYS A 152 -17.76 -32.24 33.05
C LYS A 152 -18.39 -31.06 32.33
N ASN A 153 -19.37 -31.34 31.47
CA ASN A 153 -20.20 -30.31 30.85
C ASN A 153 -21.03 -29.58 31.91
N LEU A 154 -21.65 -28.47 31.54
CA LEU A 154 -22.49 -27.65 32.43
C LEU A 154 -23.66 -28.42 33.08
N ASP A 155 -24.17 -29.46 32.41
CA ASP A 155 -25.22 -30.35 32.92
C ASP A 155 -24.68 -31.50 33.80
N GLY A 156 -23.36 -31.55 34.02
CA GLY A 156 -22.66 -32.59 34.77
C GLY A 156 -22.33 -33.85 33.99
N SER A 157 -22.67 -33.93 32.69
CA SER A 157 -22.35 -35.07 31.83
C SER A 157 -20.87 -35.10 31.42
N THR A 158 -20.40 -36.29 31.02
CA THR A 158 -19.04 -36.52 30.50
C THR A 158 -19.04 -36.84 29.00
N GLU A 159 -20.18 -36.64 28.34
CA GLU A 159 -20.32 -36.86 26.89
C GLU A 159 -19.60 -35.76 26.11
N LYS A 160 -19.18 -36.06 24.88
CA LYS A 160 -18.58 -35.04 24.01
C LYS A 160 -19.64 -34.00 23.65
N ALA A 161 -19.41 -32.74 24.03
CA ALA A 161 -20.36 -31.66 23.81
C ALA A 161 -20.23 -31.00 22.43
N ASN A 162 -19.01 -30.96 21.86
CA ASN A 162 -18.75 -30.29 20.58
C ASN A 162 -19.30 -31.08 19.37
N LEU A 163 -19.90 -30.37 18.41
CA LEU A 163 -20.30 -30.92 17.11
C LEU A 163 -19.27 -30.55 16.04
N TRP A 164 -18.37 -31.48 15.72
CA TRP A 164 -17.34 -31.27 14.69
C TRP A 164 -17.80 -31.72 13.31
N PRO A 165 -17.38 -31.04 12.22
CA PRO A 165 -17.51 -31.58 10.86
C PRO A 165 -16.84 -32.95 10.74
N ASN A 166 -17.39 -33.82 9.89
CA ASN A 166 -16.74 -35.09 9.61
C ASN A 166 -15.44 -34.86 8.84
N GLU A 167 -14.42 -35.66 9.13
CA GLU A 167 -13.11 -35.58 8.45
C GLU A 167 -13.21 -35.80 6.93
N GLN A 168 -14.24 -36.52 6.46
CA GLN A 168 -14.49 -36.73 5.03
C GLN A 168 -15.11 -35.50 4.35
N ASP A 169 -15.90 -34.73 5.10
CA ASP A 169 -16.65 -33.57 4.60
C ASP A 169 -15.78 -32.29 4.66
N LEU A 170 -14.91 -32.17 5.66
CA LEU A 170 -13.94 -31.06 5.78
C LEU A 170 -12.61 -31.52 6.39
N PRO A 171 -11.71 -32.11 5.57
CA PRO A 171 -10.45 -32.67 6.05
C PRO A 171 -9.57 -31.64 6.77
N GLY A 172 -8.97 -32.06 7.89
CA GLY A 172 -8.03 -31.27 8.67
C GLY A 172 -8.62 -30.15 9.51
N PHE A 173 -9.94 -29.95 9.51
CA PHE A 173 -10.58 -28.85 10.27
C PHE A 173 -10.33 -28.98 11.78
N TYR A 174 -10.62 -30.15 12.35
CA TYR A 174 -10.40 -30.42 13.77
C TYR A 174 -8.93 -30.23 14.18
N GLN A 175 -8.00 -30.67 13.33
CA GLN A 175 -6.57 -30.53 13.60
C GLN A 175 -6.15 -29.07 13.59
N GLY A 176 -6.61 -28.27 12.62
CA GLY A 176 -6.34 -26.83 12.57
C GLY A 176 -6.90 -26.08 13.79
N VAL A 177 -8.11 -26.43 14.23
CA VAL A 177 -8.69 -25.89 15.46
C VAL A 177 -7.86 -26.28 16.68
N LYS A 178 -7.43 -27.55 16.76
CA LYS A 178 -6.60 -28.06 17.85
C LYS A 178 -5.25 -27.35 17.97
N ASP A 179 -4.57 -27.11 16.84
CA ASP A 179 -3.25 -26.48 16.82
C ASP A 179 -3.31 -25.04 17.37
N TYR A 180 -4.36 -24.30 17.01
CA TYR A 180 -4.56 -22.94 17.51
C TYR A 180 -5.12 -22.91 18.94
N TYR A 181 -6.23 -23.61 19.20
CA TYR A 181 -6.92 -23.56 20.48
C TYR A 181 -6.03 -24.08 21.63
N GLY A 182 -5.20 -25.10 21.37
CA GLY A 182 -4.24 -25.58 22.37
C GLY A 182 -3.21 -24.50 22.77
N ALA A 183 -2.72 -23.73 21.81
CA ALA A 183 -1.82 -22.61 22.07
C ALA A 183 -2.53 -21.48 22.83
N VAL A 184 -3.79 -21.18 22.48
CA VAL A 184 -4.64 -20.21 23.19
C VAL A 184 -4.86 -20.62 24.65
N LEU A 185 -5.15 -21.89 24.93
CA LEU A 185 -5.31 -22.39 26.31
C LEU A 185 -4.04 -22.19 27.15
N SER A 186 -2.87 -22.40 26.53
CA SER A 186 -1.58 -22.20 27.19
C SER A 186 -1.36 -20.72 27.52
N LEU A 187 -1.65 -19.83 26.58
CA LEU A 187 -1.59 -18.38 26.77
C LEU A 187 -2.60 -17.91 27.83
N ALA A 188 -3.84 -18.38 27.79
CA ALA A 188 -4.87 -17.98 28.74
C ALA A 188 -4.48 -18.31 30.19
N ARG A 189 -3.94 -19.51 30.43
CA ARG A 189 -3.40 -19.90 31.75
C ARG A 189 -2.27 -18.98 32.20
N HIS A 190 -1.38 -18.62 31.28
CA HIS A 190 -0.31 -17.67 31.56
C HIS A 190 -0.84 -16.28 31.93
N LEU A 191 -1.83 -15.77 31.21
CA LEU A 191 -2.49 -14.50 31.52
C LEU A 191 -3.20 -14.53 32.87
N PHE A 192 -3.88 -15.62 33.24
CA PHE A 192 -4.48 -15.76 34.57
C PHE A 192 -3.47 -15.66 35.70
N ARG A 193 -2.25 -16.19 35.51
CA ARG A 193 -1.16 -16.02 36.48
C ARG A 193 -0.70 -14.57 36.58
N LEU A 194 -0.64 -13.86 35.45
CA LEU A 194 -0.36 -12.41 35.46
C LEU A 194 -1.48 -11.60 36.11
N PHE A 195 -2.76 -11.96 35.91
CA PHE A 195 -3.88 -11.35 36.62
C PHE A 195 -3.82 -11.61 38.13
N ALA A 196 -3.41 -12.80 38.56
CA ALA A 196 -3.19 -13.06 39.98
C ALA A 196 -2.10 -12.13 40.56
N LEU A 197 -0.98 -11.99 39.86
CA LEU A 197 0.09 -11.06 40.25
C LEU A 197 -0.37 -9.59 40.26
N SER A 198 -1.19 -9.19 39.29
CA SER A 198 -1.71 -7.82 39.16
C SER A 198 -2.61 -7.46 40.36
N LEU A 199 -3.35 -8.46 40.87
CA LEU A 199 -4.19 -8.38 42.07
C LEU A 199 -3.40 -8.58 43.38
N ASN A 200 -2.07 -8.70 43.33
CA ASN A 200 -1.21 -9.03 44.47
C ASN A 200 -1.54 -10.36 45.16
N LEU A 201 -2.03 -11.33 44.40
CA LEU A 201 -2.27 -12.71 44.83
C LEU A 201 -1.07 -13.62 44.49
N PRO A 202 -0.99 -14.83 45.06
CA PRO A 202 -0.06 -15.85 44.60
C PRO A 202 -0.24 -16.13 43.10
N GLU A 203 0.85 -16.33 42.37
CA GLU A 203 0.83 -16.48 40.91
C GLU A 203 -0.07 -17.64 40.44
N ASP A 204 -0.15 -18.71 41.23
CA ASP A 204 -0.94 -19.93 40.97
C ASP A 204 -2.38 -19.87 41.49
N TYR A 205 -2.83 -18.72 42.00
CA TYR A 205 -4.13 -18.59 42.69
C TYR A 205 -5.32 -19.08 41.84
N PHE A 206 -5.30 -18.83 40.52
CA PHE A 206 -6.36 -19.22 39.58
C PHE A 206 -6.12 -20.55 38.86
N ASP A 207 -5.02 -21.26 39.11
CA ASP A 207 -4.68 -22.50 38.38
C ASP A 207 -5.78 -23.57 38.52
N SER A 208 -6.39 -23.69 39.71
CA SER A 208 -7.49 -24.65 39.94
C SER A 208 -8.77 -24.29 39.17
N MET A 209 -8.98 -23.01 38.87
CA MET A 209 -10.15 -22.52 38.13
C MET A 209 -9.95 -22.62 36.61
N THR A 210 -8.69 -22.65 36.14
CA THR A 210 -8.32 -22.70 34.72
C THR A 210 -7.93 -24.11 34.26
N THR A 211 -8.08 -25.10 35.14
CA THR A 211 -7.94 -26.52 34.80
C THR A 211 -9.02 -26.94 33.80
N HIS A 212 -10.24 -26.42 33.97
CA HIS A 212 -11.41 -26.66 33.12
C HIS A 212 -12.03 -25.31 32.70
N PRO A 213 -11.40 -24.56 31.79
CA PRO A 213 -11.90 -23.23 31.45
C PRO A 213 -13.31 -23.33 30.89
N GLY A 214 -14.24 -22.57 31.47
CA GLY A 214 -15.63 -22.50 31.03
C GLY A 214 -15.87 -21.61 29.81
N GLY A 215 -14.80 -21.20 29.12
CA GLY A 215 -14.88 -20.29 27.97
C GLY A 215 -15.42 -20.97 26.71
N ILE A 216 -16.17 -20.21 25.92
CA ILE A 216 -16.68 -20.65 24.62
C ILE A 216 -15.82 -20.01 23.53
N ALA A 217 -15.26 -20.83 22.65
CA ALA A 217 -14.58 -20.33 21.46
C ALA A 217 -15.58 -20.16 20.32
N ARG A 218 -15.46 -19.04 19.62
CA ARG A 218 -16.30 -18.68 18.49
C ARG A 218 -15.40 -18.42 17.29
N LEU A 219 -15.66 -19.10 16.19
CA LEU A 219 -15.03 -18.83 14.90
C LEU A 219 -16.04 -18.04 14.07
N LEU A 220 -15.79 -16.75 13.86
CA LEU A 220 -16.72 -15.84 13.21
C LEU A 220 -16.26 -15.54 11.78
N TYR A 221 -17.22 -15.53 10.86
CA TYR A 221 -17.05 -15.07 9.50
C TYR A 221 -18.12 -14.02 9.21
N TYR A 222 -17.70 -12.84 8.78
CA TYR A 222 -18.58 -11.76 8.37
C TYR A 222 -18.64 -11.75 6.84
N PRO A 223 -19.79 -12.05 6.22
CA PRO A 223 -19.95 -11.96 4.78
C PRO A 223 -19.70 -10.52 4.31
N PRO A 224 -19.21 -10.33 3.07
CA PRO A 224 -19.15 -8.99 2.48
C PRO A 224 -20.57 -8.39 2.39
N PRO A 225 -20.72 -7.07 2.58
CA PRO A 225 -22.02 -6.41 2.51
C PRO A 225 -22.67 -6.62 1.15
N LYS A 226 -24.01 -6.78 1.13
CA LYS A 226 -24.78 -7.06 -0.10
C LYS A 226 -24.86 -5.86 -1.05
N THR A 227 -24.57 -4.67 -0.53
CA THR A 227 -24.45 -3.40 -1.25
C THR A 227 -23.01 -2.92 -1.16
N SER A 228 -22.41 -2.59 -2.30
CA SER A 228 -21.10 -1.93 -2.33
C SER A 228 -21.19 -0.59 -1.62
N LEU A 229 -20.19 -0.23 -0.81
CA LEU A 229 -20.04 1.13 -0.27
C LEU A 229 -19.98 2.19 -1.40
N ALA A 230 -19.69 1.78 -2.64
CA ALA A 230 -19.70 2.63 -3.82
C ALA A 230 -21.10 3.15 -4.22
N ASP A 231 -22.19 2.54 -3.76
CA ASP A 231 -23.54 2.86 -4.22
C ASP A 231 -24.33 3.80 -3.28
N ASN A 232 -23.79 4.18 -2.11
CA ASN A 232 -24.42 5.14 -1.19
C ASN A 232 -23.40 5.84 -0.26
N PRO A 233 -23.03 7.11 -0.49
CA PRO A 233 -22.06 7.85 0.32
C PRO A 233 -22.62 8.45 1.63
N VAL A 234 -23.89 8.16 1.98
CA VAL A 234 -24.49 8.61 3.25
C VAL A 234 -25.05 7.41 4.01
N PRO A 235 -24.54 7.11 5.23
CA PRO A 235 -25.10 6.12 6.13
C PRO A 235 -26.58 6.40 6.41
N THR A 236 -27.48 5.66 5.79
CA THR A 236 -28.86 5.59 6.29
C THR A 236 -28.84 4.72 7.55
N GLN A 237 -29.68 5.02 8.55
CA GLN A 237 -29.74 4.37 9.87
C GLN A 237 -29.97 2.83 9.87
N GLU A 238 -29.95 2.18 8.70
CA GLU A 238 -30.10 0.73 8.53
C GLU A 238 -28.83 0.06 7.93
N GLU A 239 -27.64 0.62 8.17
CA GLU A 239 -26.38 -0.04 7.77
C GLU A 239 -26.23 -1.43 8.42
N GLN A 240 -25.81 -2.40 7.62
CA GLN A 240 -25.59 -3.78 8.03
C GLN A 240 -24.45 -3.86 9.06
N ILE A 241 -24.81 -3.87 10.34
CA ILE A 241 -23.86 -4.04 11.44
C ILE A 241 -23.40 -5.50 11.47
N GLY A 242 -22.09 -5.76 11.37
CA GLY A 242 -21.57 -7.12 11.51
C GLY A 242 -21.82 -7.71 12.90
N LEU A 243 -21.62 -6.91 13.95
CA LEU A 243 -21.90 -7.26 15.34
C LEU A 243 -22.30 -6.01 16.14
N GLY A 244 -23.46 -6.05 16.80
CA GLY A 244 -23.99 -4.91 17.56
C GLY A 244 -23.12 -4.51 18.76
N ALA A 245 -23.30 -3.27 19.23
CA ALA A 245 -22.61 -2.75 20.40
C ALA A 245 -22.91 -3.59 21.65
N HIS A 246 -21.87 -4.13 22.30
CA HIS A 246 -22.03 -4.98 23.47
C HIS A 246 -20.79 -5.01 24.38
N SER A 247 -20.94 -5.68 25.52
CA SER A 247 -19.86 -6.00 26.45
C SER A 247 -19.76 -7.51 26.63
N ASP A 248 -18.55 -8.05 26.62
CA ASP A 248 -18.32 -9.47 26.88
C ASP A 248 -18.70 -9.87 28.30
N TYR A 249 -19.19 -11.11 28.46
CA TYR A 249 -19.62 -11.67 29.74
C TYR A 249 -18.52 -12.44 30.48
N GLU A 250 -17.42 -12.77 29.79
CA GLU A 250 -16.33 -13.58 30.32
C GLU A 250 -15.32 -12.75 31.14
N CYS A 251 -14.37 -13.42 31.79
CA CYS A 251 -13.31 -12.74 32.56
C CYS A 251 -12.41 -11.87 31.66
N PHE A 252 -12.10 -12.37 30.46
CA PHE A 252 -11.44 -11.65 29.38
C PHE A 252 -11.64 -12.44 28.08
N THR A 253 -11.60 -11.75 26.95
CA THR A 253 -11.70 -12.34 25.62
C THR A 253 -10.37 -12.24 24.91
N LEU A 254 -9.93 -13.32 24.25
CA LEU A 254 -8.82 -13.29 23.31
C LEU A 254 -9.38 -13.25 21.89
N LEU A 255 -9.26 -12.09 21.25
CA LEU A 255 -9.78 -11.86 19.91
C LEU A 255 -8.64 -11.89 18.88
N LEU A 256 -8.78 -12.76 17.87
CA LEU A 256 -7.94 -12.80 16.68
C LEU A 256 -8.77 -12.36 15.47
N THR A 257 -8.34 -11.31 14.78
CA THR A 257 -9.02 -10.77 13.60
C THR A 257 -8.24 -11.04 12.31
N SER A 258 -8.97 -11.16 11.20
CA SER A 258 -8.44 -11.13 9.83
C SER A 258 -7.96 -9.73 9.45
N GLU A 259 -7.56 -9.52 8.20
CA GLU A 259 -7.07 -8.22 7.71
C GLU A 259 -8.18 -7.19 7.50
N THR A 260 -9.45 -7.61 7.50
CA THR A 260 -10.62 -6.75 7.31
C THR A 260 -10.83 -5.83 8.52
N PRO A 261 -10.85 -4.49 8.35
CA PRO A 261 -11.16 -3.55 9.42
C PRO A 261 -12.65 -3.64 9.83
N GLY A 262 -12.98 -3.21 11.05
CA GLY A 262 -14.38 -3.17 11.52
C GLY A 262 -14.62 -3.32 13.02
N LEU A 263 -13.58 -3.59 13.83
CA LEU A 263 -13.72 -3.59 15.29
C LEU A 263 -13.69 -2.15 15.82
N GLU A 264 -14.63 -1.81 16.69
CA GLU A 264 -14.70 -0.52 17.38
C GLU A 264 -14.79 -0.69 18.89
N VAL A 265 -14.22 0.26 19.63
CA VAL A 265 -14.25 0.34 21.10
C VAL A 265 -14.85 1.70 21.51
N LEU A 266 -15.73 1.68 22.49
CA LEU A 266 -16.36 2.91 22.98
C LEU A 266 -15.41 3.68 23.92
N LYS A 267 -15.10 4.93 23.58
CA LYS A 267 -14.30 5.86 24.40
C LYS A 267 -15.05 6.32 25.64
N PRO A 268 -14.35 6.84 26.68
CA PRO A 268 -14.98 7.44 27.86
C PRO A 268 -15.95 8.58 27.54
N SER A 269 -15.74 9.33 26.45
CA SER A 269 -16.64 10.36 25.97
C SER A 269 -17.96 9.84 25.39
N GLY A 270 -18.07 8.54 25.13
CA GLY A 270 -19.20 7.91 24.44
C GLY A 270 -19.09 7.90 22.91
N GLN A 271 -17.93 8.24 22.34
CA GLN A 271 -17.65 8.11 20.90
C GLN A 271 -16.99 6.76 20.58
N TRP A 272 -17.32 6.16 19.43
CA TRP A 272 -16.66 4.95 18.94
C TRP A 272 -15.26 5.25 18.41
N HIS A 273 -14.33 4.31 18.64
CA HIS A 273 -12.94 4.38 18.20
C HIS A 273 -12.58 3.09 17.47
N ILE A 274 -12.13 3.19 16.22
CA ILE A 274 -11.72 2.04 15.41
C ILE A 274 -10.50 1.39 16.04
N ALA A 275 -10.64 0.13 16.43
CA ALA A 275 -9.56 -0.70 16.94
C ALA A 275 -8.81 -1.35 15.77
N SER A 276 -7.98 -0.56 15.10
CA SER A 276 -7.15 -1.00 13.98
C SER A 276 -6.28 -2.19 14.37
N ARG A 277 -6.26 -3.24 13.54
CA ARG A 277 -5.47 -4.45 13.81
C ARG A 277 -4.00 -4.10 14.03
N VAL A 278 -3.40 -4.70 15.06
CA VAL A 278 -1.96 -4.67 15.34
C VAL A 278 -1.39 -6.06 15.07
N PRO A 279 -0.91 -6.40 13.85
CA PRO A 279 -0.40 -7.73 13.53
C PRO A 279 1.02 -7.92 14.11
N GLY A 280 1.15 -8.01 15.43
CA GLY A 280 2.47 -7.81 16.06
C GLY A 280 3.11 -6.45 15.69
N ALA A 281 2.25 -5.47 15.37
CA ALA A 281 2.45 -4.16 14.71
C ALA A 281 2.79 -4.22 13.21
N LEU A 282 2.08 -3.38 12.44
CA LEU A 282 2.10 -3.25 10.97
C LEU A 282 3.49 -3.51 10.37
N ILE A 283 3.55 -4.52 9.49
CA ILE A 283 4.63 -4.67 8.53
C ILE A 283 4.36 -3.67 7.41
N GLY A 284 4.63 -2.40 7.70
CA GLY A 284 5.29 -1.56 6.70
C GLY A 284 6.66 -2.17 6.41
N SER A 285 7.28 -1.77 5.31
CA SER A 285 8.68 -2.08 5.05
C SER A 285 9.63 -1.70 6.19
N GLY A 286 9.16 -0.85 7.12
CA GLY A 286 9.82 -0.47 8.36
C GLY A 286 9.94 1.03 8.52
N LYS A 287 9.14 1.83 7.79
CA LYS A 287 9.15 3.30 7.78
C LYS A 287 8.89 3.88 9.18
N THR A 288 7.79 3.49 9.83
CA THR A 288 7.50 3.92 11.22
C THR A 288 8.58 3.46 12.21
N THR A 289 9.11 2.24 12.05
CA THR A 289 10.23 1.75 12.88
C THR A 289 11.52 2.56 12.65
N LEU A 290 11.75 3.01 11.43
CA LEU A 290 12.88 3.85 11.05
C LEU A 290 12.74 5.26 11.62
N LEU A 291 11.56 5.87 11.55
CA LEU A 291 11.29 7.17 12.17
C LEU A 291 11.53 7.14 13.68
N ARG A 292 11.03 6.09 14.35
CA ARG A 292 11.31 5.87 15.76
C ARG A 292 12.81 5.75 16.04
N HIS A 293 13.53 5.02 15.20
CA HIS A 293 14.98 4.89 15.32
C HIS A 293 15.69 6.23 15.11
N ILE A 294 15.22 7.08 14.19
CA ILE A 294 15.73 8.44 13.97
C ILE A 294 15.53 9.31 15.21
N LEU A 295 14.32 9.32 15.78
CA LEU A 295 13.98 10.14 16.96
C LEU A 295 14.66 9.65 18.25
N GLN A 296 14.82 8.34 18.43
CA GLN A 296 15.34 7.79 19.70
C GLN A 296 16.87 7.69 19.76
N SER A 297 17.56 7.86 18.64
CA SER A 297 19.00 7.66 18.58
C SER A 297 19.75 8.85 19.21
N PRO A 298 20.48 8.65 20.32
CA PRO A 298 21.13 9.76 21.02
C PRO A 298 22.37 10.31 20.29
N ASP A 299 22.81 9.64 19.22
CA ASP A 299 24.18 9.70 18.74
C ASP A 299 24.40 10.60 17.52
N HIS A 300 23.34 11.04 16.83
CA HIS A 300 23.49 11.77 15.55
C HIS A 300 23.74 13.27 15.73
N GLY A 301 23.31 13.89 16.83
CA GLY A 301 23.57 15.30 17.13
C GLY A 301 22.90 16.32 16.19
N LEU A 302 21.95 15.87 15.37
CA LEU A 302 21.18 16.68 14.43
C LEU A 302 19.89 17.18 15.11
N ARG A 303 19.41 18.38 14.77
CA ARG A 303 18.07 18.86 15.16
C ARG A 303 17.07 18.52 14.07
N ILE A 304 16.18 17.57 14.32
CA ILE A 304 15.31 16.97 13.30
C ILE A 304 13.86 17.32 13.60
N ALA A 305 13.14 17.83 12.60
CA ALA A 305 11.68 17.86 12.61
C ALA A 305 11.15 16.69 11.78
N VAL A 306 10.01 16.11 12.17
CA VAL A 306 9.37 15.02 11.43
C VAL A 306 7.97 15.45 11.03
N ILE A 307 7.64 15.31 9.75
CA ILE A 307 6.31 15.54 9.18
C ILE A 307 5.76 14.17 8.79
N VAL A 308 4.57 13.83 9.28
CA VAL A 308 3.93 12.52 9.06
C VAL A 308 2.56 12.72 8.42
N ASN A 309 2.31 11.96 7.36
CA ASN A 309 1.08 12.03 6.57
C ASN A 309 -0.07 11.17 7.12
N ASP A 310 0.20 10.11 7.87
CA ASP A 310 -0.82 9.12 8.26
C ASP A 310 -1.25 9.24 9.73
N MET A 311 -2.52 9.63 9.95
CA MET A 311 -3.18 9.81 11.24
C MET A 311 -3.14 8.56 12.15
N ALA A 312 -3.05 7.34 11.59
CA ALA A 312 -3.04 6.09 12.35
C ALA A 312 -1.69 5.78 13.03
N SER A 313 -0.59 6.34 12.50
CA SER A 313 0.76 6.18 13.05
C SER A 313 1.08 7.18 14.18
N VAL A 314 0.25 8.21 14.33
CA VAL A 314 0.53 9.43 15.12
C VAL A 314 0.17 9.28 16.61
N ASN A 315 -0.79 8.43 16.97
CA ASN A 315 -1.28 8.44 18.36
C ASN A 315 -0.26 7.91 19.40
N VAL A 316 0.69 7.03 19.00
CA VAL A 316 1.61 6.38 19.96
C VAL A 316 2.75 7.30 20.41
N ASP A 317 3.12 8.31 19.60
CA ASP A 317 4.47 8.90 19.66
C ASP A 317 4.51 10.41 20.03
N ALA A 318 3.39 11.13 20.13
CA ALA A 318 3.37 12.53 20.61
C ALA A 318 3.78 12.68 22.10
N ASN A 319 3.59 11.63 22.91
CA ASN A 319 3.89 11.64 24.34
C ASN A 319 5.38 11.40 24.68
N LEU A 320 6.20 10.93 23.74
CA LEU A 320 7.63 10.68 23.97
C LEU A 320 8.47 11.97 23.91
N ILE A 321 8.06 12.95 23.10
CA ILE A 321 8.82 14.19 22.88
C ILE A 321 8.53 15.24 23.97
N SER A 322 7.33 15.23 24.58
CA SER A 322 6.96 16.20 25.63
C SER A 322 7.70 16.00 26.96
N ARG A 323 8.25 14.80 27.22
CA ARG A 323 8.98 14.46 28.45
C ARG A 323 10.49 14.74 28.42
N GLY A 324 11.06 15.14 27.26
CA GLY A 324 12.47 15.54 27.14
C GLY A 324 12.83 16.88 27.80
N ASN A 325 11.85 17.64 28.29
CA ASN A 325 12.05 18.96 28.88
C ASN A 325 12.57 18.97 30.34
N SER A 326 12.92 17.83 30.93
CA SER A 326 13.47 17.80 32.30
C SER A 326 14.97 18.16 32.32
N LYS A 327 15.32 19.21 33.08
CA LYS A 327 16.68 19.76 33.24
C LYS A 327 17.60 18.73 33.91
N ASN A 328 18.61 18.24 33.18
CA ASN A 328 19.81 17.63 33.76
C ASN A 328 21.05 18.45 33.38
N ASN A 329 21.94 18.62 34.36
CA ASN A 329 22.94 19.68 34.47
C ASN A 329 24.30 19.44 33.76
N ASN A 330 24.39 18.55 32.78
CA ASN A 330 25.64 18.29 32.07
C ASN A 330 25.46 18.55 30.58
N GLY A 331 26.30 19.41 30.00
CA GLY A 331 26.17 19.98 28.65
C GLY A 331 26.33 19.00 27.48
N GLU A 332 25.50 17.96 27.43
CA GLU A 332 25.27 17.14 26.24
C GLU A 332 24.30 17.85 25.30
N ILE A 333 24.62 17.80 24.01
CA ILE A 333 23.86 18.42 22.92
C ILE A 333 22.47 17.76 22.88
N ARG A 334 21.43 18.53 23.22
CA ARG A 334 20.04 18.07 23.15
C ARG A 334 19.60 17.99 21.70
N VAL A 335 19.21 16.80 21.25
CA VAL A 335 18.38 16.61 20.06
C VAL A 335 17.01 17.24 20.38
N LYS A 336 16.58 18.21 19.58
CA LYS A 336 15.24 18.79 19.66
C LYS A 336 14.42 18.18 18.54
N GLU A 337 13.30 17.58 18.91
CA GLU A 337 12.38 16.93 17.97
C GLU A 337 11.04 17.65 18.02
N LYS A 338 10.45 17.87 16.85
CA LYS A 338 9.07 18.36 16.72
C LYS A 338 8.39 17.53 15.64
N MET A 339 7.24 16.96 16.01
CA MET A 339 6.37 16.25 15.09
C MET A 339 5.24 17.20 14.67
N ILE A 340 5.00 17.33 13.36
CA ILE A 340 3.94 18.19 12.81
C ILE A 340 3.00 17.30 12.00
N GLN A 341 1.70 17.46 12.26
CA GLN A 341 0.60 16.78 11.58
C GLN A 341 0.02 17.72 10.52
N MET A 342 -0.41 17.16 9.39
CA MET A 342 -1.09 17.88 8.31
C MET A 342 -2.62 17.69 8.43
N GLU A 343 -3.41 18.71 8.08
CA GLU A 343 -4.87 18.74 8.28
C GLU A 343 -5.66 18.03 7.17
N ASN A 344 -5.08 17.83 5.99
CA ASN A 344 -5.69 17.14 4.84
C ASN A 344 -4.85 15.93 4.42
N GLY A 345 -5.46 14.84 3.94
CA GLY A 345 -4.79 13.56 3.67
C GLY A 345 -3.92 13.52 2.38
N CYS A 346 -3.00 12.54 2.33
CA CYS A 346 -2.11 12.13 1.22
C CYS A 346 -1.38 13.22 0.39
N ILE A 347 -0.04 13.29 0.56
CA ILE A 347 0.88 14.22 -0.12
C ILE A 347 0.71 14.30 -1.66
N CYS A 348 0.10 13.32 -2.31
CA CYS A 348 0.06 13.19 -3.77
C CYS A 348 -0.92 14.14 -4.49
N CYS A 349 -2.07 14.55 -3.91
CA CYS A 349 -3.13 15.17 -4.73
C CYS A 349 -3.64 16.53 -4.22
N THR A 350 -3.67 16.78 -2.91
CA THR A 350 -4.24 18.02 -2.32
C THR A 350 -3.29 18.75 -1.35
N LEU A 351 -2.09 18.24 -1.13
CA LEU A 351 -1.25 18.57 0.02
C LEU A 351 0.08 19.30 -0.28
N ARG A 352 0.40 19.56 -1.56
CA ARG A 352 1.67 20.23 -1.94
C ARG A 352 1.78 21.63 -1.29
N GLY A 353 0.64 22.31 -1.14
CA GLY A 353 0.60 23.63 -0.54
C GLY A 353 0.81 23.61 0.97
N ASP A 354 0.12 22.72 1.68
CA ASP A 354 0.27 22.54 3.13
C ASP A 354 1.71 22.13 3.49
N LEU A 355 2.34 21.29 2.66
CA LEU A 355 3.73 20.87 2.87
C LEU A 355 4.69 22.06 2.75
N LEU A 356 4.50 22.91 1.74
CA LEU A 356 5.28 24.14 1.57
C LEU A 356 5.10 25.07 2.76
N VAL A 357 3.85 25.28 3.19
CA VAL A 357 3.51 26.17 4.32
C VAL A 357 4.17 25.67 5.61
N GLU A 358 4.10 24.38 5.92
CA GLU A 358 4.71 23.82 7.13
C GLU A 358 6.24 23.85 7.08
N LEU A 359 6.85 23.59 5.92
CA LEU A 359 8.30 23.72 5.75
C LEU A 359 8.77 25.17 5.93
N ALA A 360 8.03 26.14 5.38
CA ALA A 360 8.33 27.56 5.56
C ALA A 360 8.18 27.99 7.02
N ARG A 361 7.12 27.57 7.72
CA ARG A 361 6.90 27.82 9.15
C ARG A 361 8.01 27.21 10.00
N LEU A 362 8.45 25.98 9.69
CA LEU A 362 9.57 25.32 10.37
C LEU A 362 10.89 26.08 10.17
N ALA A 363 11.17 26.52 8.95
CA ALA A 363 12.39 27.25 8.63
C ALA A 363 12.43 28.65 9.27
N TRP A 364 11.29 29.32 9.39
CA TRP A 364 11.19 30.65 10.01
C TRP A 364 11.06 30.61 11.54
N ASN A 365 10.97 29.43 12.15
CA ASN A 365 10.84 29.29 13.60
C ASN A 365 12.15 29.62 14.33
N GLU A 366 12.07 30.42 15.40
CA GLU A 366 13.21 30.80 16.25
C GLU A 366 13.91 29.61 16.93
N GLN A 367 13.24 28.46 17.07
CA GLN A 367 13.81 27.28 17.73
C GLN A 367 14.81 26.48 16.86
N GLY A 368 14.86 26.75 15.55
CA GLY A 368 15.81 26.25 14.56
C GLY A 368 15.96 24.73 14.46
N PHE A 369 15.55 24.14 13.35
CA PHE A 369 15.85 22.74 12.97
C PHE A 369 16.86 22.73 11.83
N ASP A 370 17.74 21.71 11.80
CA ASP A 370 18.75 21.56 10.74
C ASP A 370 18.24 20.64 9.61
N HIS A 371 17.35 19.70 9.94
CA HIS A 371 16.81 18.72 9.00
C HIS A 371 15.33 18.49 9.25
N VAL A 372 14.61 18.18 8.17
CA VAL A 372 13.21 17.74 8.21
C VAL A 372 13.14 16.36 7.57
N VAL A 373 12.49 15.42 8.24
CA VAL A 373 12.18 14.09 7.70
C VAL A 373 10.70 14.07 7.36
N ILE A 374 10.38 13.81 6.11
CA ILE A 374 9.01 13.74 5.60
C ILE A 374 8.68 12.26 5.40
N GLU A 375 7.69 11.75 6.12
CA GLU A 375 7.09 10.45 5.81
C GLU A 375 6.01 10.65 4.76
N SER A 376 6.27 10.17 3.55
CA SER A 376 5.27 10.10 2.50
C SER A 376 4.36 8.89 2.70
N SER A 377 3.13 8.96 2.16
CA SER A 377 2.22 7.82 2.15
C SER A 377 2.85 6.62 1.44
N GLY A 378 2.35 5.42 1.75
CA GLY A 378 2.71 4.19 1.04
C GLY A 378 2.45 4.28 -0.47
N ILE A 379 1.48 5.12 -0.87
CA ILE A 379 1.03 5.36 -2.25
C ILE A 379 1.68 6.57 -2.95
N SER A 380 2.48 7.37 -2.24
CA SER A 380 3.03 8.62 -2.78
C SER A 380 4.14 8.37 -3.80
N GLU A 381 4.12 9.16 -4.88
CA GLU A 381 5.21 9.22 -5.86
C GLU A 381 6.38 10.03 -5.34
N PRO A 382 7.61 9.49 -5.38
CA PRO A 382 8.81 10.23 -5.00
C PRO A 382 9.03 11.50 -5.84
N GLN A 383 8.66 11.46 -7.12
CA GLN A 383 8.84 12.57 -8.05
C GLN A 383 7.97 13.76 -7.66
N GLN A 384 6.67 13.55 -7.42
CA GLN A 384 5.75 14.61 -6.99
C GLN A 384 6.17 15.30 -5.68
N VAL A 385 6.69 14.51 -4.72
CA VAL A 385 7.25 15.08 -3.47
C VAL A 385 8.47 15.96 -3.77
N ALA A 386 9.35 15.52 -4.67
CA ALA A 386 10.54 16.26 -5.05
C ALA A 386 10.20 17.52 -5.88
N GLU A 387 9.19 17.46 -6.76
CA GLU A 387 8.70 18.59 -7.56
C GLU A 387 8.18 19.74 -6.70
N THR A 388 7.71 19.45 -5.48
CA THR A 388 7.29 20.48 -4.52
C THR A 388 8.43 21.45 -4.16
N PHE A 389 9.69 21.07 -4.39
CA PHE A 389 10.87 21.90 -4.14
C PHE A 389 11.36 22.69 -5.37
N THR A 390 10.64 22.62 -6.49
CA THR A 390 10.94 23.36 -7.73
C THR A 390 10.44 24.80 -7.64
N THR A 391 11.07 25.70 -8.41
CA THR A 391 10.72 27.13 -8.37
C THR A 391 9.45 27.39 -9.18
N GLU A 392 9.30 26.65 -10.27
CA GLU A 392 8.21 26.69 -11.25
C GLU A 392 6.85 26.43 -10.59
N LEU A 393 6.76 25.39 -9.75
CA LEU A 393 5.54 25.08 -9.01
C LEU A 393 5.21 26.15 -7.94
N THR A 394 6.23 26.74 -7.30
CA THR A 394 6.01 27.79 -6.29
C THR A 394 5.40 29.04 -6.94
N GLU A 395 5.69 29.31 -8.21
CA GLU A 395 5.14 30.41 -8.97
C GLU A 395 3.72 30.08 -9.48
N ALA A 396 3.49 28.87 -10.01
CA ALA A 396 2.17 28.43 -10.49
C ALA A 396 1.09 28.43 -9.38
N MET A 397 1.47 28.13 -8.13
CA MET A 397 0.54 28.10 -7.00
C MET A 397 0.09 29.48 -6.49
N ILE A 398 0.71 30.58 -6.94
CA ILE A 398 0.33 31.95 -6.53
C ILE A 398 -1.00 32.38 -7.17
N ASP A 399 -1.27 31.87 -8.36
CA ASP A 399 -2.43 32.23 -9.18
C ASP A 399 -3.64 31.29 -8.95
N ALA A 400 -3.50 30.27 -8.10
CA ALA A 400 -4.57 29.36 -7.73
C ALA A 400 -5.65 30.04 -6.87
N GLU A 401 -6.92 29.94 -7.28
CA GLU A 401 -8.07 30.42 -6.50
C GLU A 401 -8.37 29.48 -5.31
N GLY A 402 -8.85 30.03 -4.18
CA GLY A 402 -9.30 29.24 -3.02
C GLY A 402 -8.39 29.17 -1.78
N MET A 403 -7.15 29.71 -1.81
CA MET A 403 -6.26 29.70 -0.62
C MET A 403 -6.68 30.67 0.50
N GLU A 404 -6.48 30.25 1.75
CA GLU A 404 -6.72 31.08 2.93
C GLU A 404 -5.75 32.29 2.99
N PRO A 405 -6.15 33.44 3.59
CA PRO A 405 -5.34 34.66 3.60
C PRO A 405 -3.95 34.48 4.20
N ASP A 406 -3.85 33.63 5.23
CA ASP A 406 -2.63 33.36 5.98
C ASP A 406 -1.63 32.52 5.15
N GLU A 407 -2.14 31.63 4.30
CA GLU A 407 -1.33 30.82 3.38
C GLU A 407 -0.80 31.68 2.25
N LYS A 408 -1.66 32.52 1.64
CA LYS A 408 -1.25 33.47 0.60
C LYS A 408 -0.09 34.37 1.03
N GLU A 409 -0.05 34.80 2.31
CA GLU A 409 1.08 35.59 2.83
C GLU A 409 2.38 34.76 2.87
N VAL A 410 2.31 33.50 3.31
CA VAL A 410 3.45 32.58 3.34
C VAL A 410 3.95 32.32 1.93
N PHE A 411 3.09 31.95 0.99
CA PHE A 411 3.43 31.72 -0.42
C PHE A 411 4.07 32.93 -1.07
N ALA A 412 3.46 34.12 -0.94
CA ALA A 412 4.01 35.35 -1.50
C ALA A 412 5.40 35.69 -0.92
N ARG A 413 5.66 35.31 0.34
CA ARG A 413 6.97 35.47 0.97
C ARG A 413 7.99 34.45 0.49
N VAL A 414 7.61 33.19 0.29
CA VAL A 414 8.49 32.15 -0.27
C VAL A 414 8.84 32.45 -1.73
N ALA A 415 7.87 32.84 -2.54
CA ALA A 415 8.07 33.23 -3.94
C ALA A 415 9.05 34.41 -4.07
N LYS A 416 8.92 35.45 -3.24
CA LYS A 416 9.87 36.58 -3.19
C LYS A 416 11.30 36.16 -2.82
N LEU A 417 11.48 35.03 -2.17
CA LEU A 417 12.80 34.49 -1.81
C LEU A 417 13.41 33.61 -2.91
N GLY A 418 12.68 33.37 -4.02
CA GLY A 418 13.12 32.53 -5.14
C GLY A 418 12.62 31.08 -5.06
N GLY A 419 11.51 30.84 -4.35
CA GLY A 419 10.89 29.53 -4.22
C GLY A 419 11.35 28.73 -3.00
N LEU A 420 10.73 27.56 -2.78
CA LEU A 420 11.00 26.72 -1.60
C LEU A 420 12.47 26.27 -1.51
N LYS A 421 13.13 26.11 -2.66
CA LYS A 421 14.57 25.78 -2.78
C LYS A 421 15.49 26.76 -2.04
N ALA A 422 15.08 28.02 -1.86
CA ALA A 422 15.85 29.01 -1.11
C ALA A 422 15.79 28.80 0.41
N ILE A 423 14.83 28.01 0.88
CA ILE A 423 14.49 27.82 2.30
C ILE A 423 14.81 26.40 2.75
N ALA A 424 14.50 25.41 1.92
CA ALA A 424 14.75 23.99 2.16
C ALA A 424 15.24 23.30 0.88
N THR A 425 16.10 22.31 1.03
CA THR A 425 16.59 21.49 -0.09
C THR A 425 16.41 20.02 0.27
N VAL A 426 16.10 19.20 -0.74
CA VAL A 426 16.04 17.75 -0.57
C VAL A 426 17.47 17.22 -0.43
N ASP A 427 17.76 16.58 0.69
CA ASP A 427 19.10 16.04 1.02
C ASP A 427 19.31 14.63 0.46
N THR A 428 18.35 13.74 0.73
CA THR A 428 18.40 12.31 0.42
C THR A 428 16.99 11.74 0.29
N MET A 429 16.72 10.98 -0.78
CA MET A 429 15.52 10.16 -0.92
C MET A 429 15.79 8.75 -0.41
N VAL A 430 14.96 8.28 0.52
CA VAL A 430 15.17 7.00 1.22
C VAL A 430 13.96 6.09 1.05
N THR A 431 14.19 4.92 0.46
CA THR A 431 13.15 3.90 0.29
C THR A 431 13.43 2.72 1.21
N VAL A 432 12.45 2.36 2.04
CA VAL A 432 12.54 1.18 2.91
C VAL A 432 11.83 0.02 2.23
N VAL A 433 12.51 -1.13 2.14
CA VAL A 433 12.06 -2.33 1.45
C VAL A 433 12.00 -3.51 2.42
N ASP A 434 10.91 -4.28 2.35
CA ASP A 434 10.77 -5.55 3.07
C ASP A 434 11.43 -6.70 2.29
N ALA A 435 12.54 -7.24 2.80
CA ALA A 435 13.26 -8.32 2.12
C ALA A 435 12.46 -9.63 2.03
N PHE A 436 11.52 -9.88 2.96
CA PHE A 436 10.74 -11.11 3.02
C PHE A 436 9.57 -11.10 2.04
N ARG A 437 8.90 -9.95 1.89
CA ARG A 437 7.73 -9.79 1.01
C ARG A 437 8.03 -9.23 -0.38
N PHE A 438 9.29 -8.85 -0.65
CA PHE A 438 9.68 -8.15 -1.87
C PHE A 438 9.04 -8.69 -3.17
N PHE A 439 9.24 -9.97 -3.48
CA PHE A 439 8.75 -10.56 -4.73
C PHE A 439 7.27 -10.91 -4.70
N SER A 440 6.65 -11.08 -3.53
CA SER A 440 5.20 -11.32 -3.45
C SER A 440 4.41 -10.04 -3.68
N GLU A 441 4.95 -8.89 -3.28
CA GLU A 441 4.34 -7.57 -3.49
C GLU A 441 4.58 -7.07 -4.92
N PHE A 442 5.70 -7.46 -5.55
CA PHE A 442 6.06 -7.04 -6.92
C PHE A 442 5.37 -7.84 -8.04
N ASP A 443 4.87 -9.04 -7.75
CA ASP A 443 4.22 -9.92 -8.73
C ASP A 443 2.68 -9.73 -8.78
N THR A 444 2.16 -8.67 -8.16
CA THR A 444 0.71 -8.39 -8.11
C THR A 444 0.25 -7.59 -9.33
N ALA A 445 -1.02 -7.76 -9.67
CA ALA A 445 -1.75 -7.02 -10.72
C ALA A 445 -2.79 -6.07 -10.10
N GLU A 446 -2.69 -5.82 -8.81
CA GLU A 446 -3.68 -5.06 -8.04
C GLU A 446 -3.39 -3.56 -8.21
N PHE A 447 -4.45 -2.81 -8.53
CA PHE A 447 -4.39 -1.35 -8.66
C PHE A 447 -4.24 -0.70 -7.28
N LEU A 448 -3.69 0.51 -7.23
CA LEU A 448 -3.61 1.26 -5.98
C LEU A 448 -5.01 1.46 -5.37
N GLN A 449 -6.01 1.76 -6.19
CA GLN A 449 -7.41 1.92 -5.77
C GLN A 449 -8.00 0.63 -5.15
N ASP A 450 -7.65 -0.54 -5.66
CA ASP A 450 -8.16 -1.83 -5.14
C ASP A 450 -7.66 -2.10 -3.72
N ARG A 451 -6.42 -1.67 -3.42
CA ARG A 451 -5.74 -1.95 -2.16
C ARG A 451 -5.96 -0.87 -1.09
N PHE A 452 -5.99 0.39 -1.51
CA PHE A 452 -6.06 1.54 -0.62
C PHE A 452 -7.45 2.21 -0.62
N GLY A 453 -8.34 1.79 -1.51
CA GLY A 453 -9.69 2.35 -1.66
C GLY A 453 -9.70 3.61 -2.53
N ARG A 454 -10.84 3.87 -3.17
CA ARG A 454 -11.04 5.04 -4.05
C ARG A 454 -11.07 6.38 -3.31
N ASP A 455 -11.22 6.36 -2.00
CA ASP A 455 -11.20 7.57 -1.17
C ASP A 455 -9.76 8.09 -0.92
N GLU A 456 -8.74 7.23 -1.03
CA GLU A 456 -7.33 7.59 -0.80
C GLU A 456 -6.52 7.79 -2.10
N VAL A 457 -7.02 7.25 -3.22
CA VAL A 457 -6.37 7.26 -4.53
C VAL A 457 -7.36 7.86 -5.53
N PRO A 458 -7.04 8.98 -6.19
CA PRO A 458 -7.93 9.59 -7.18
C PRO A 458 -8.34 8.60 -8.28
N ASP A 459 -9.54 8.80 -8.84
CA ASP A 459 -10.05 7.95 -9.93
C ASP A 459 -9.15 8.01 -11.19
N GLU A 460 -8.44 9.13 -11.40
CA GLU A 460 -7.45 9.32 -12.48
C GLU A 460 -6.15 8.51 -12.26
N ASP A 461 -5.87 8.10 -11.02
CA ASP A 461 -4.67 7.36 -10.66
C ASP A 461 -4.85 5.85 -10.89
N GLN A 462 -4.62 5.44 -12.13
CA GLN A 462 -4.73 4.04 -12.59
C GLN A 462 -3.45 3.22 -12.36
N ARG A 463 -2.54 3.67 -11.49
CA ARG A 463 -1.27 2.97 -11.27
C ARG A 463 -1.47 1.71 -10.44
N THR A 464 -0.52 0.79 -10.58
CA THR A 464 -0.48 -0.43 -9.78
C THR A 464 0.55 -0.37 -8.68
N ILE A 465 0.43 -1.28 -7.72
CA ILE A 465 1.40 -1.43 -6.63
C ILE A 465 2.79 -1.73 -7.20
N SER A 466 2.87 -2.54 -8.26
CA SER A 466 4.13 -2.95 -8.88
C SER A 466 4.88 -1.78 -9.52
N ASP A 467 4.16 -0.87 -10.18
CA ASP A 467 4.74 0.34 -10.79
C ASP A 467 5.25 1.30 -9.72
N LEU A 468 4.40 1.60 -8.73
CA LEU A 468 4.77 2.46 -7.62
C LEU A 468 6.00 1.93 -6.86
N PHE A 469 6.07 0.62 -6.60
CA PHE A 469 7.22 -0.01 -5.95
C PHE A 469 8.50 0.13 -6.77
N ALA A 470 8.42 0.00 -8.10
CA ALA A 470 9.56 0.18 -8.99
C ALA A 470 10.04 1.64 -8.94
N ASP A 471 9.13 2.60 -9.07
CA ASP A 471 9.45 4.02 -9.11
C ASP A 471 10.04 4.51 -7.78
N GLN A 472 9.53 4.01 -6.64
CA GLN A 472 10.11 4.24 -5.32
C GLN A 472 11.56 3.75 -5.19
N ILE A 473 11.94 2.68 -5.88
CA ILE A 473 13.32 2.16 -5.87
C ILE A 473 14.20 2.94 -6.87
N GLU A 474 13.67 3.25 -8.05
CA GLU A 474 14.36 4.00 -9.10
C GLU A 474 14.75 5.41 -8.62
N PHE A 475 13.88 6.09 -7.86
CA PHE A 475 14.12 7.45 -7.38
C PHE A 475 14.96 7.54 -6.09
N ALA A 476 15.23 6.41 -5.43
CA ALA A 476 15.91 6.40 -4.13
C ALA A 476 17.42 6.67 -4.25
N ASN A 477 17.98 7.49 -3.36
CA ASN A 477 19.44 7.52 -3.18
C ASN A 477 19.92 6.41 -2.23
N VAL A 478 19.10 6.10 -1.22
CA VAL A 478 19.37 5.06 -0.23
C VAL A 478 18.19 4.09 -0.19
N VAL A 479 18.48 2.80 -0.32
CA VAL A 479 17.49 1.72 -0.20
C VAL A 479 17.81 0.90 1.04
N ILE A 480 16.94 0.94 2.04
CA ILE A 480 17.07 0.16 3.27
C ILE A 480 16.37 -1.18 3.07
N VAL A 481 17.13 -2.25 2.93
CA VAL A 481 16.61 -3.63 2.87
C VAL A 481 16.44 -4.13 4.30
N ASN A 482 15.22 -4.05 4.81
CA ASN A 482 14.87 -4.38 6.18
C ASN A 482 14.38 -5.84 6.30
N LYS A 483 14.33 -6.34 7.54
CA LYS A 483 13.87 -7.70 7.89
C LYS A 483 14.71 -8.80 7.26
N ILE A 484 16.01 -8.57 7.14
CA ILE A 484 16.98 -9.55 6.64
C ILE A 484 17.05 -10.83 7.50
N ASP A 485 16.48 -10.79 8.72
CA ASP A 485 16.32 -11.94 9.60
C ASP A 485 15.19 -12.89 9.20
N ARG A 486 14.22 -12.42 8.40
CA ARG A 486 13.11 -13.23 7.86
C ARG A 486 13.36 -13.74 6.45
N ALA A 487 14.32 -13.17 5.73
CA ALA A 487 14.71 -13.63 4.40
C ALA A 487 15.94 -14.55 4.46
N ASP A 488 15.97 -15.61 3.64
CA ASP A 488 17.16 -16.42 3.49
C ASP A 488 18.22 -15.71 2.62
N LYS A 489 19.46 -16.22 2.63
CA LYS A 489 20.57 -15.58 1.88
C LYS A 489 20.31 -15.53 0.37
N ALA A 490 19.59 -16.52 -0.17
CA ALA A 490 19.28 -16.56 -1.59
C ALA A 490 18.29 -15.44 -1.96
N THR A 491 17.22 -15.29 -1.17
CA THR A 491 16.21 -14.25 -1.33
C THR A 491 16.83 -12.86 -1.14
N LEU A 492 17.63 -12.66 -0.09
CA LEU A 492 18.31 -11.39 0.15
C LEU A 492 19.25 -11.01 -1.02
N GLY A 493 20.02 -11.98 -1.53
CA GLY A 493 20.86 -11.78 -2.71
C GLY A 493 20.07 -11.38 -3.95
N ARG A 494 18.93 -12.04 -4.20
CA ARG A 494 18.02 -11.71 -5.30
C ARG A 494 17.44 -10.30 -5.16
N VAL A 495 16.95 -9.92 -3.97
CA VAL A 495 16.41 -8.57 -3.70
C VAL A 495 17.48 -7.51 -3.98
N LYS A 496 18.70 -7.70 -3.50
CA LYS A 496 19.81 -6.76 -3.74
C LYS A 496 20.20 -6.67 -5.21
N GLY A 497 20.30 -7.80 -5.90
CA GLY A 497 20.59 -7.85 -7.34
C GLY A 497 19.51 -7.13 -8.14
N TYR A 498 18.26 -7.24 -7.71
CA TYR A 498 17.13 -6.55 -8.33
C TYR A 498 17.20 -5.03 -8.12
N ILE A 499 17.36 -4.58 -6.87
CA ILE A 499 17.52 -3.16 -6.54
C ILE A 499 18.68 -2.56 -7.33
N LYS A 500 19.82 -3.25 -7.43
CA LYS A 500 20.97 -2.78 -8.23
C LYS A 500 20.71 -2.73 -9.72
N SER A 501 19.78 -3.54 -10.24
CA SER A 501 19.42 -3.53 -11.65
C SER A 501 18.47 -2.37 -12.00
N LEU A 502 17.54 -2.04 -11.09
CA LEU A 502 16.68 -0.85 -11.23
C LEU A 502 17.45 0.44 -10.97
N ASN A 503 18.22 0.48 -9.88
CA ASN A 503 18.95 1.64 -9.44
C ASN A 503 20.41 1.28 -9.08
N PRO A 504 21.33 1.37 -10.05
CA PRO A 504 22.75 1.07 -9.83
C PRO A 504 23.43 2.00 -8.83
N LYS A 505 22.98 3.26 -8.75
CA LYS A 505 23.54 4.32 -7.89
C LYS A 505 23.08 4.22 -6.44
N ALA A 506 21.90 3.67 -6.19
CA ALA A 506 21.35 3.56 -4.85
C ALA A 506 22.33 2.84 -3.89
N LYS A 507 22.54 3.46 -2.73
CA LYS A 507 23.24 2.84 -1.61
C LYS A 507 22.29 1.87 -0.91
N ILE A 508 22.69 0.60 -0.83
CA ILE A 508 21.88 -0.43 -0.18
C ILE A 508 22.35 -0.63 1.25
N ILE A 509 21.45 -0.46 2.22
CA ILE A 509 21.71 -0.69 3.64
C ILE A 509 20.87 -1.88 4.12
N GLU A 510 21.52 -2.92 4.60
CA GLU A 510 20.84 -4.07 5.21
C GLU A 510 20.51 -3.77 6.67
N SER A 511 19.27 -4.02 7.09
CA SER A 511 18.85 -3.74 8.46
C SER A 511 17.94 -4.81 9.06
N ARG A 512 17.97 -4.88 10.39
CA ARG A 512 17.02 -5.63 11.22
C ARG A 512 16.28 -4.61 12.07
N TYR A 513 14.95 -4.61 12.00
CA TYR A 513 14.11 -3.65 12.73
C TYR A 513 14.49 -2.19 12.44
N SER A 514 14.83 -1.87 11.19
CA SER A 514 15.21 -0.52 10.73
C SER A 514 16.36 0.15 11.51
N LYS A 515 17.19 -0.65 12.21
CA LYS A 515 18.39 -0.14 12.88
C LYS A 515 19.48 0.12 11.85
N VAL A 516 19.68 1.38 11.52
CA VAL A 516 20.67 1.87 10.55
C VAL A 516 21.47 3.03 11.16
N ASP A 517 22.67 3.32 10.65
CA ASP A 517 23.35 4.57 11.02
C ASP A 517 22.65 5.74 10.33
N ILE A 518 22.10 6.66 11.11
CA ILE A 518 21.32 7.80 10.63
C ILE A 518 22.15 8.70 9.70
N ARG A 519 23.47 8.79 9.93
CA ARG A 519 24.38 9.57 9.09
C ARG A 519 24.53 9.03 7.67
N GLU A 520 24.13 7.78 7.46
CA GLU A 520 24.15 7.17 6.13
C GLU A 520 22.93 7.55 5.28
N MET A 521 21.93 8.21 5.87
CA MET A 521 20.67 8.58 5.21
C MET A 521 20.22 10.03 5.43
N LEU A 522 20.71 10.72 6.47
CA LEU A 522 20.44 12.15 6.72
C LEU A 522 21.74 12.95 6.67
N ASN A 523 21.64 14.18 6.15
CA ASN A 523 22.76 15.11 5.99
C ASN A 523 23.86 14.56 5.07
N THR A 524 23.45 13.92 3.97
CA THR A 524 24.39 13.31 3.02
C THR A 524 24.70 14.22 1.82
N GLY A 525 23.78 15.11 1.45
CA GLY A 525 23.87 16.02 0.31
C GLY A 525 23.96 15.32 -1.05
N ILE A 526 23.46 14.09 -1.15
CA ILE A 526 23.63 13.26 -2.37
C ILE A 526 22.46 13.38 -3.36
N PHE A 527 21.34 13.96 -2.97
CA PHE A 527 20.22 14.15 -3.89
C PHE A 527 20.52 15.24 -4.91
N ASN A 528 20.26 14.94 -6.18
CA ASN A 528 20.32 15.87 -7.29
C ASN A 528 19.06 15.68 -8.13
N PHE A 529 18.24 16.72 -8.23
CA PHE A 529 16.95 16.65 -8.92
C PHE A 529 17.10 16.42 -10.43
N GLY A 530 18.00 17.15 -11.10
CA GLY A 530 18.27 16.97 -12.52
C GLY A 530 18.79 15.56 -12.82
N GLU A 531 19.63 15.01 -11.95
CA GLU A 531 19.95 13.58 -12.03
C GLU A 531 18.73 12.72 -11.72
N ALA A 532 17.94 12.93 -10.67
CA ALA A 532 16.82 12.05 -10.32
C ALA A 532 15.76 11.96 -11.43
N VAL A 533 15.47 13.07 -12.12
CA VAL A 533 14.56 13.13 -13.27
C VAL A 533 15.21 12.54 -14.53
N ALA A 534 16.47 12.89 -14.83
CA ALA A 534 17.18 12.35 -16.01
C ALA A 534 17.68 10.91 -15.83
N SER A 535 17.79 10.45 -14.58
CA SER A 535 18.21 9.11 -14.18
C SER A 535 17.04 8.32 -13.64
N VAL A 536 16.01 8.24 -14.47
CA VAL A 536 15.32 6.97 -14.65
C VAL A 536 16.41 5.95 -15.06
N GLY A 537 16.85 5.12 -14.11
CA GLY A 537 18.15 4.41 -14.07
C GLY A 537 18.55 3.51 -15.25
N TRP A 538 17.76 3.46 -16.31
CA TRP A 538 18.00 2.67 -17.50
C TRP A 538 18.94 3.33 -18.53
N LEU A 539 18.86 4.66 -18.73
CA LEU A 539 19.77 5.41 -19.61
C LEU A 539 21.24 5.37 -19.15
N GLN A 540 21.48 5.12 -17.85
CA GLN A 540 22.82 4.91 -17.30
C GLN A 540 23.25 3.44 -17.27
N SER A 541 22.32 2.48 -17.12
CA SER A 541 22.63 1.05 -17.35
C SER A 541 23.15 0.81 -18.77
N LEU A 542 22.74 1.62 -19.74
CA LEU A 542 23.31 1.69 -21.10
C LEU A 542 24.80 2.08 -21.15
N HIS A 543 25.26 2.86 -20.17
CA HIS A 543 26.64 3.37 -20.09
C HIS A 543 27.52 2.60 -19.09
N GLU A 544 26.95 1.91 -18.08
CA GLU A 544 27.66 1.03 -17.12
C GLU A 544 27.98 -0.37 -17.67
N MET A 545 28.41 -0.38 -18.91
CA MET A 545 28.68 -1.54 -19.73
C MET A 545 30.20 -1.82 -19.66
N THR A 546 30.63 -2.74 -18.79
CA THR A 546 32.06 -3.07 -18.65
C THR A 546 32.59 -3.83 -19.86
N VAL A 547 33.72 -3.35 -20.42
CA VAL A 547 34.46 -4.05 -21.47
C VAL A 547 35.25 -5.21 -20.85
N MET A 548 34.74 -6.43 -20.99
CA MET A 548 35.42 -7.66 -20.56
C MET A 548 36.17 -8.30 -21.73
N ASP A 549 37.42 -8.69 -21.54
CA ASP A 549 38.17 -9.49 -22.52
C ASP A 549 37.84 -10.98 -22.31
N VAL A 550 37.02 -11.53 -23.19
CA VAL A 550 36.70 -12.97 -23.19
C VAL A 550 37.35 -13.59 -24.41
N HIS A 551 38.47 -14.29 -24.21
CA HIS A 551 39.22 -15.00 -25.26
C HIS A 551 39.74 -14.08 -26.39
N GLY A 552 40.25 -12.88 -26.05
CA GLY A 552 40.80 -11.93 -27.02
C GLY A 552 39.74 -11.12 -27.77
N LYS A 553 38.47 -11.24 -27.38
CA LYS A 553 37.37 -10.41 -27.88
C LYS A 553 36.84 -9.58 -26.72
N LYS A 554 37.02 -8.25 -26.84
CA LYS A 554 36.35 -7.26 -25.99
C LYS A 554 34.84 -7.42 -26.18
N ARG A 555 34.16 -7.93 -25.15
CA ARG A 555 32.70 -8.04 -25.08
C ARG A 555 32.21 -7.10 -24.01
N ILE A 556 31.11 -6.44 -24.31
CA ILE A 556 30.45 -5.53 -23.38
C ILE A 556 29.46 -6.35 -22.57
N ALA A 557 29.58 -6.33 -21.23
CA ALA A 557 28.75 -7.14 -20.33
C ALA A 557 28.41 -6.38 -19.04
N PRO A 558 27.23 -6.64 -18.44
CA PRO A 558 26.83 -6.06 -17.16
C PRO A 558 27.76 -6.51 -16.01
N ARG A 559 27.74 -5.78 -14.89
CA ARG A 559 28.61 -6.07 -13.72
C ARG A 559 28.44 -7.53 -13.25
N PRO A 560 29.52 -8.21 -12.81
CA PRO A 560 29.47 -9.62 -12.40
C PRO A 560 28.48 -9.93 -11.24
N GLU A 561 28.23 -8.96 -10.37
CA GLU A 561 27.44 -9.12 -9.15
C GLU A 561 25.94 -9.36 -9.41
N THR A 562 25.35 -8.78 -10.48
CA THR A 562 23.94 -9.01 -10.84
C THR A 562 23.75 -10.37 -11.53
N LEU A 563 24.75 -10.79 -12.31
CA LEU A 563 24.79 -12.10 -12.98
C LEU A 563 24.86 -13.28 -12.00
N GLU A 564 25.48 -13.11 -10.82
CA GLU A 564 25.56 -14.15 -9.78
C GLU A 564 24.17 -14.62 -9.30
N TYR A 565 23.18 -13.72 -9.29
CA TYR A 565 21.81 -13.99 -8.84
C TYR A 565 20.82 -14.17 -10.01
N GLY A 566 21.32 -14.20 -11.25
CA GLY A 566 20.52 -14.46 -12.45
C GLY A 566 19.68 -13.29 -12.96
N ILE A 567 19.84 -12.08 -12.39
CA ILE A 567 19.13 -10.87 -12.82
C ILE A 567 20.01 -10.11 -13.80
N GLY A 568 19.50 -9.86 -15.00
CA GLY A 568 20.20 -9.14 -16.05
C GLY A 568 19.33 -8.05 -16.66
N SER A 569 19.98 -7.14 -17.38
CA SER A 569 19.31 -6.15 -18.22
C SER A 569 19.90 -6.16 -19.62
N PHE A 570 19.10 -5.77 -20.61
CA PHE A 570 19.57 -5.46 -21.97
C PHE A 570 18.72 -4.36 -22.57
N VAL A 571 19.25 -3.65 -23.56
CA VAL A 571 18.50 -2.64 -24.30
C VAL A 571 18.26 -3.11 -25.72
N TYR A 572 17.01 -3.06 -26.12
CA TYR A 572 16.59 -3.25 -27.50
C TYR A 572 16.65 -1.90 -28.23
N ARG A 573 17.37 -1.87 -29.36
CA ARG A 573 17.48 -0.69 -30.22
C ARG A 573 17.20 -1.05 -31.67
N ALA A 574 16.38 -0.24 -32.33
CA ALA A 574 16.12 -0.35 -33.78
C ALA A 574 15.76 1.01 -34.39
N ARG A 575 16.15 1.24 -35.65
CA ARG A 575 15.89 2.49 -36.39
C ARG A 575 14.72 2.36 -37.37
N LYS A 576 13.68 1.66 -36.96
CA LYS A 576 12.46 1.46 -37.76
C LYS A 576 11.25 1.52 -36.85
N PRO A 577 10.10 2.00 -37.34
CA PRO A 577 8.89 1.99 -36.55
C PRO A 577 8.35 0.58 -36.36
N PHE A 578 7.65 0.37 -35.25
CA PHE A 578 6.84 -0.82 -35.03
C PHE A 578 5.56 -0.73 -35.86
N HIS A 579 5.13 -1.88 -36.39
CA HIS A 579 3.79 -2.04 -36.93
C HIS A 579 2.81 -2.16 -35.76
N PRO A 580 1.77 -1.30 -35.66
CA PRO A 580 0.88 -1.23 -34.49
C PRO A 580 0.22 -2.56 -34.15
N LEU A 581 -0.47 -3.18 -35.13
CA LEU A 581 -1.10 -4.50 -34.91
C LEU A 581 -0.11 -5.63 -34.55
N LYS A 582 1.12 -5.63 -35.10
CA LYS A 582 2.11 -6.68 -34.78
C LYS A 582 2.62 -6.53 -33.36
N LEU A 583 2.85 -5.29 -32.92
CA LEU A 583 3.26 -4.98 -31.55
C LEU A 583 2.13 -5.33 -30.56
N TYR A 584 0.90 -4.89 -30.83
CA TYR A 584 -0.26 -5.19 -30.00
C TYR A 584 -0.43 -6.70 -29.77
N LYS A 585 -0.43 -7.51 -30.84
CA LYS A 585 -0.52 -8.98 -30.72
C LYS A 585 0.62 -9.63 -29.94
N LEU A 586 1.80 -9.00 -29.91
CA LEU A 586 2.92 -9.49 -29.12
C LEU A 586 2.66 -9.32 -27.61
N ILE A 587 2.05 -8.21 -27.20
CA ILE A 587 1.85 -7.84 -25.80
C ILE A 587 0.48 -8.28 -25.25
N GLU A 588 -0.56 -8.30 -26.08
CA GLU A 588 -1.92 -8.69 -25.73
C GLU A 588 -1.94 -10.10 -25.09
N GLY A 589 -2.73 -10.22 -24.02
CA GLY A 589 -2.92 -11.44 -23.25
C GLY A 589 -1.69 -11.90 -22.46
N LYS A 590 -0.59 -11.12 -22.46
CA LYS A 590 0.63 -11.36 -21.66
C LYS A 590 0.92 -10.18 -20.73
N PHE A 591 0.39 -9.01 -21.04
CA PHE A 591 0.38 -7.88 -20.14
C PHE A 591 -1.06 -7.41 -19.95
N ILE A 592 -1.31 -6.83 -18.78
CA ILE A 592 -2.47 -5.97 -18.55
C ILE A 592 -2.05 -4.62 -19.10
N LEU A 593 -2.76 -4.17 -20.14
CA LEU A 593 -2.40 -2.98 -20.90
C LEU A 593 -3.14 -1.78 -20.34
N LEU A 594 -2.39 -0.74 -20.00
CA LEU A 594 -2.91 0.58 -19.67
C LEU A 594 -2.47 1.52 -20.80
N GLN A 595 -3.41 2.26 -21.36
CA GLN A 595 -3.11 3.26 -22.38
C GLN A 595 -3.59 4.61 -21.87
N GLU A 596 -2.70 5.58 -21.86
CA GLU A 596 -3.04 6.97 -21.53
C GLU A 596 -3.88 7.54 -22.68
N GLU A 597 -5.11 7.96 -22.39
CA GLU A 597 -6.00 8.66 -23.33
C GLU A 597 -5.80 10.18 -23.17
N ALA A 598 -5.95 10.95 -24.25
CA ALA A 598 -5.94 12.41 -24.16
C ALA A 598 -7.14 12.90 -23.32
N GLU A 599 -6.91 13.82 -22.38
CA GLU A 599 -7.98 14.45 -21.60
C GLU A 599 -8.75 15.43 -22.48
N ASP A 600 -10.03 15.16 -22.77
CA ASP A 600 -10.93 16.12 -23.42
C ASP A 600 -11.20 17.27 -22.42
N VAL A 601 -10.61 18.44 -22.67
CA VAL A 601 -10.96 19.66 -21.95
C VAL A 601 -12.32 20.14 -22.48
N ASP A 602 -13.36 20.04 -21.66
CA ASP A 602 -14.70 20.58 -21.95
C ASP A 602 -14.61 22.10 -22.08
N ASP A 603 -14.52 22.59 -23.32
CA ASP A 603 -14.63 24.01 -23.65
C ASP A 603 -16.04 24.50 -23.29
N GLY A 604 -16.14 25.12 -22.10
CA GLY A 604 -17.37 25.72 -21.62
C GLY A 604 -17.91 26.78 -22.59
N GLU A 605 -19.07 26.52 -23.18
CA GLU A 605 -19.97 27.55 -23.68
C GLU A 605 -21.28 27.53 -22.87
N ASP A 606 -21.47 28.61 -22.12
CA ASP A 606 -22.68 29.01 -21.41
C ASP A 606 -23.91 28.99 -22.33
N ASP A 607 -25.03 28.46 -21.83
CA ASP A 607 -26.36 29.02 -22.14
C ASP A 607 -27.32 28.72 -20.97
N GLU A 608 -27.53 29.75 -20.14
CA GLU A 608 -28.61 29.86 -19.16
C GLU A 608 -29.97 30.01 -19.89
N GLU A 609 -31.02 29.27 -19.52
CA GLU A 609 -32.37 29.84 -19.26
C GLU A 609 -33.22 28.90 -18.37
N GLU A 610 -33.91 29.54 -17.42
CA GLU A 610 -34.69 29.02 -16.29
C GLU A 610 -36.06 28.44 -16.67
N ASP A 611 -36.55 27.41 -15.93
CA ASP A 611 -37.72 27.50 -15.02
C ASP A 611 -38.59 26.22 -14.85
N GLU A 612 -38.65 25.82 -13.56
CA GLU A 612 -39.75 25.31 -12.72
C GLU A 612 -40.52 23.97 -12.97
N ASN A 613 -40.12 22.98 -12.15
CA ASN A 613 -40.91 22.15 -11.20
C ASN A 613 -42.07 21.21 -11.68
N VAL A 614 -41.91 19.89 -11.41
CA VAL A 614 -42.69 19.06 -10.43
C VAL A 614 -42.56 17.53 -10.73
N VAL A 615 -41.87 16.82 -9.82
CA VAL A 615 -42.15 15.49 -9.19
C VAL A 615 -42.12 14.16 -10.00
N ASP A 616 -41.27 13.26 -9.49
CA ASP A 616 -41.28 11.77 -9.45
C ASP A 616 -40.73 10.97 -10.65
N GLY A 617 -39.88 9.98 -10.32
CA GLY A 617 -39.56 8.82 -11.16
C GLY A 617 -38.11 8.65 -11.62
N SER A 618 -37.34 7.84 -10.88
CA SER A 618 -36.34 6.86 -11.36
C SER A 618 -35.58 7.05 -12.70
N SER A 619 -34.24 7.08 -12.66
CA SER A 619 -33.30 6.47 -13.64
C SER A 619 -31.85 6.75 -13.17
N GLU A 620 -31.07 5.75 -12.73
CA GLU A 620 -30.16 4.90 -13.52
C GLU A 620 -29.12 5.68 -14.35
N SER A 621 -27.90 5.84 -13.82
CA SER A 621 -26.70 6.16 -14.60
C SER A 621 -25.97 4.84 -14.97
N GLY A 622 -26.19 4.38 -16.21
CA GLY A 622 -25.35 3.37 -16.87
C GLY A 622 -23.94 3.92 -17.07
N ARG A 623 -22.84 3.15 -16.95
CA ARG A 623 -22.56 1.88 -17.63
C ARG A 623 -23.10 1.88 -19.05
N ALA A 624 -22.32 2.48 -19.95
CA ALA A 624 -22.44 2.22 -21.38
C ALA A 624 -21.97 0.78 -21.68
N SER A 625 -22.88 -0.16 -21.48
CA SER A 625 -22.95 -1.37 -22.29
C SER A 625 -23.72 -1.04 -23.56
N VAL A 626 -23.10 -1.21 -24.72
CA VAL A 626 -23.78 -1.08 -26.01
C VAL A 626 -24.84 -2.17 -26.15
N SER A 627 -26.11 -1.76 -26.21
CA SER A 627 -27.17 -2.54 -26.85
C SER A 627 -28.20 -1.60 -27.48
N GLY A 628 -28.21 -1.55 -28.80
CA GLY A 628 -29.30 -1.01 -29.60
C GLY A 628 -29.34 -1.78 -30.92
N ASP A 629 -30.36 -2.61 -31.09
CA ASP A 629 -30.69 -3.27 -32.35
C ASP A 629 -31.83 -2.46 -32.99
N ASP A 630 -31.56 -1.78 -34.09
CA ASP A 630 -32.40 -1.89 -35.29
C ASP A 630 -31.70 -1.29 -36.53
N SER A 631 -31.31 -2.22 -37.41
CA SER A 631 -31.13 -2.11 -38.86
C SER A 631 -30.27 -0.97 -39.42
N ASP A 632 -28.98 -1.26 -39.61
CA ASP A 632 -28.39 -1.25 -40.96
C ASP A 632 -27.21 -2.24 -41.01
N GLU A 633 -27.21 -3.13 -42.00
CA GLU A 633 -26.19 -4.15 -42.25
C GLU A 633 -24.79 -3.52 -42.28
N MET A 634 -23.78 -4.08 -41.57
CA MET A 634 -22.37 -4.25 -42.02
C MET A 634 -21.48 -4.90 -40.91
N SER A 635 -21.03 -6.14 -41.21
CA SER A 635 -19.89 -6.94 -40.70
C SER A 635 -19.59 -7.14 -39.20
N GLU A 636 -19.80 -8.39 -38.76
CA GLU A 636 -19.23 -9.03 -37.55
C GLU A 636 -17.68 -8.92 -37.49
N ASN A 637 -17.14 -8.32 -36.41
CA ASN A 637 -15.75 -8.52 -36.00
C ASN A 637 -15.70 -9.29 -34.67
N ASN A 638 -15.04 -10.46 -34.70
CA ASN A 638 -14.82 -11.37 -33.58
C ASN A 638 -13.92 -10.75 -32.49
N ALA A 639 -14.46 -10.00 -31.54
CA ALA A 639 -13.76 -9.70 -30.28
C ALA A 639 -14.12 -10.75 -29.23
N ALA A 640 -13.13 -11.52 -28.77
CA ALA A 640 -13.29 -12.42 -27.63
C ALA A 640 -13.52 -11.61 -26.34
N PRO A 641 -14.21 -12.15 -25.31
CA PRO A 641 -14.37 -11.45 -24.04
C PRO A 641 -13.00 -11.11 -23.41
N PRO A 642 -12.88 -9.99 -22.66
CA PRO A 642 -11.62 -9.60 -22.03
C PRO A 642 -11.10 -10.72 -21.13
N MET A 643 -9.81 -11.04 -21.29
CA MET A 643 -9.16 -12.10 -20.52
C MET A 643 -9.02 -11.69 -19.05
N ASP A 644 -9.34 -12.61 -18.14
CA ASP A 644 -9.14 -12.44 -16.69
C ASP A 644 -7.66 -12.22 -16.35
N ASP A 645 -7.36 -11.33 -15.39
CA ASP A 645 -5.99 -10.94 -15.03
C ASP A 645 -5.14 -12.13 -14.59
N LYS A 646 -5.74 -13.09 -13.88
CA LYS A 646 -5.02 -14.32 -13.49
C LYS A 646 -4.59 -15.13 -14.71
N GLN A 647 -5.39 -15.13 -15.77
CA GLN A 647 -5.06 -15.78 -17.03
C GLN A 647 -3.93 -15.03 -17.76
N ILE A 648 -3.94 -13.70 -17.75
CA ILE A 648 -2.85 -12.87 -18.32
C ILE A 648 -1.54 -13.14 -17.58
N LEU A 649 -1.54 -13.17 -16.25
CA LEU A 649 -0.37 -13.49 -15.44
C LEU A 649 0.15 -14.90 -15.72
N ALA A 650 -0.75 -15.88 -15.85
CA ALA A 650 -0.39 -17.25 -16.20
C ALA A 650 0.23 -17.32 -17.61
N ASN A 651 -0.34 -16.60 -18.58
CA ASN A 651 0.17 -16.52 -19.95
C ASN A 651 1.57 -15.89 -19.99
N LYS A 652 1.80 -14.80 -19.25
CA LYS A 652 3.11 -14.17 -19.12
C LYS A 652 4.13 -15.14 -18.55
N LYS A 653 3.79 -15.81 -17.44
CA LYS A 653 4.66 -16.81 -16.78
C LYS A 653 4.96 -18.01 -17.68
N ALA A 654 4.02 -18.40 -18.55
CA ALA A 654 4.22 -19.46 -19.54
C ALA A 654 5.01 -19.02 -20.79
N CYS A 655 5.09 -17.72 -21.05
CA CYS A 655 5.75 -17.17 -22.23
C CYS A 655 7.27 -17.20 -22.07
N ALA A 656 7.98 -18.00 -22.87
CA ALA A 656 9.42 -18.20 -22.76
C ALA A 656 10.27 -16.92 -22.77
N TYR A 657 9.81 -15.86 -23.45
CA TYR A 657 10.54 -14.59 -23.58
C TYR A 657 10.04 -13.47 -22.66
N PHE A 658 8.90 -13.63 -21.97
CA PHE A 658 8.40 -12.67 -20.98
C PHE A 658 8.33 -13.22 -19.55
N SER A 659 8.48 -14.54 -19.36
CA SER A 659 8.39 -15.18 -18.04
C SER A 659 9.45 -14.70 -17.06
N GLY A 660 10.64 -14.35 -17.57
CA GLY A 660 11.72 -13.79 -16.79
C GLY A 660 11.72 -12.27 -16.70
N LEU A 661 10.84 -11.58 -17.45
CA LEU A 661 10.82 -10.12 -17.49
C LEU A 661 10.13 -9.56 -16.23
N HIS A 662 10.82 -8.66 -15.53
CA HIS A 662 10.29 -8.03 -14.32
C HIS A 662 9.98 -6.53 -14.54
N ARG A 663 10.83 -5.80 -15.25
CA ARG A 663 10.63 -4.38 -15.61
C ARG A 663 11.06 -4.14 -17.04
N SER A 664 10.36 -3.27 -17.76
CA SER A 664 10.90 -2.65 -18.97
C SER A 664 10.50 -1.20 -19.04
N LYS A 665 11.35 -0.35 -19.60
CA LYS A 665 11.10 1.09 -19.71
C LYS A 665 11.82 1.67 -20.92
N GLY A 666 11.27 2.69 -21.54
CA GLY A 666 11.96 3.43 -22.60
C GLY A 666 10.99 4.07 -23.57
N ILE A 667 11.52 4.40 -24.74
CA ILE A 667 10.75 5.02 -25.82
C ILE A 667 10.59 4.06 -26.98
N PHE A 668 9.47 4.17 -27.67
CA PHE A 668 9.22 3.40 -28.88
C PHE A 668 8.65 4.28 -29.99
N TRP A 669 8.89 3.86 -31.23
CA TRP A 669 8.44 4.56 -32.42
C TRP A 669 7.35 3.74 -33.11
N LEU A 670 6.15 4.30 -33.24
CA LEU A 670 5.01 3.65 -33.87
C LEU A 670 4.83 4.15 -35.30
N ALA A 671 4.48 3.26 -36.24
CA ALA A 671 4.40 3.62 -37.65
C ALA A 671 3.31 4.65 -37.97
N THR A 672 2.23 4.68 -37.19
CA THR A 672 1.07 5.55 -37.37
C THR A 672 1.24 6.93 -36.74
N ARG A 673 2.15 7.07 -35.78
CA ARG A 673 2.41 8.31 -35.03
C ARG A 673 3.87 8.74 -35.26
N PRO A 674 4.20 9.23 -36.46
CA PRO A 674 5.59 9.39 -36.90
C PRO A 674 6.33 10.51 -36.18
N ASN A 675 5.59 11.47 -35.62
CA ASN A 675 6.14 12.68 -35.00
C ASN A 675 6.24 12.60 -33.47
N GLN A 676 5.58 11.61 -32.87
CA GLN A 676 5.51 11.45 -31.41
C GLN A 676 6.44 10.35 -30.90
N MET A 677 7.08 10.59 -29.74
CA MET A 677 7.73 9.51 -28.99
C MET A 677 6.68 8.73 -28.20
N GLY A 678 6.65 7.40 -28.36
CA GLY A 678 5.82 6.56 -27.52
C GLY A 678 6.50 6.24 -26.20
N SER A 679 5.75 6.30 -25.10
CA SER A 679 6.19 5.94 -23.76
C SER A 679 5.97 4.44 -23.50
N TRP A 680 6.98 3.73 -23.02
CA TRP A 680 6.87 2.33 -22.64
C TRP A 680 7.29 2.16 -21.19
N SER A 681 6.40 1.64 -20.33
CA SER A 681 6.69 1.38 -18.92
C SER A 681 5.99 0.10 -18.46
N SER A 682 6.75 -0.88 -17.97
CA SER A 682 6.21 -2.17 -17.52
C SER A 682 6.79 -2.56 -16.18
N ALA A 683 5.97 -2.95 -15.22
CA ALA A 683 6.38 -3.61 -13.97
C ALA A 683 5.55 -4.88 -13.74
N GLY A 684 6.21 -5.99 -13.45
CA GLY A 684 5.52 -7.27 -13.28
C GLY A 684 4.78 -7.65 -14.57
N ALA A 685 3.46 -7.82 -14.49
CA ALA A 685 2.60 -8.12 -15.64
C ALA A 685 1.87 -6.88 -16.21
N MET A 686 2.10 -5.70 -15.65
CA MET A 686 1.53 -4.45 -16.14
C MET A 686 2.40 -3.86 -17.25
N LEU A 687 1.76 -3.25 -18.23
CA LEU A 687 2.40 -2.47 -19.28
C LEU A 687 1.57 -1.23 -19.57
N THR A 688 2.10 -0.07 -19.17
CA THR A 688 1.59 1.25 -19.51
C THR A 688 2.25 1.73 -20.79
N LEU A 689 1.41 2.21 -21.71
CA LEU A 689 1.79 2.78 -22.99
C LEU A 689 1.14 4.15 -23.11
N GLY A 690 1.90 5.13 -23.56
CA GLY A 690 1.37 6.48 -23.70
C GLY A 690 2.17 7.29 -24.70
N SER A 691 1.92 8.58 -24.68
CA SER A 691 2.66 9.58 -25.44
C SER A 691 3.68 10.26 -24.52
N GLU A 692 4.87 10.53 -25.04
CA GLU A 692 5.85 11.44 -24.43
C GLU A 692 5.91 12.71 -25.27
N MET A 693 7.01 13.46 -25.24
CA MET A 693 7.23 14.61 -26.14
C MET A 693 7.38 14.22 -27.63
N PRO A 694 7.25 15.16 -28.57
CA PRO A 694 7.61 14.93 -29.97
C PRO A 694 9.08 14.57 -30.16
N TRP A 695 9.42 13.91 -31.27
CA TRP A 695 10.83 13.65 -31.59
C TRP A 695 11.61 14.97 -31.74
N PHE A 696 12.87 15.03 -31.29
CA PHE A 696 13.66 16.28 -31.36
C PHE A 696 13.86 16.75 -32.80
N CYS A 697 13.84 15.85 -33.77
CA CYS A 697 13.88 16.23 -35.19
C CYS A 697 12.58 16.86 -35.74
N CYS A 698 11.49 16.84 -34.98
CA CYS A 698 10.22 17.50 -35.29
C CYS A 698 10.11 18.91 -34.68
N VAL A 699 10.95 19.21 -33.67
CA VAL A 699 10.92 20.46 -32.90
C VAL A 699 12.12 21.33 -33.27
N ALA A 700 11.94 22.66 -33.33
CA ALA A 700 13.07 23.55 -33.62
C ALA A 700 14.13 23.47 -32.50
N GLU A 701 15.42 23.55 -32.87
CA GLU A 701 16.51 23.38 -31.88
C GLU A 701 16.46 24.46 -30.78
N GLU A 702 15.95 25.65 -31.11
CA GLU A 702 15.74 26.75 -30.18
C GLU A 702 14.70 26.44 -29.08
N GLU A 703 13.80 25.49 -29.34
CA GLU A 703 12.69 25.10 -28.45
C GLU A 703 13.04 23.88 -27.58
N TRP A 704 14.21 23.27 -27.75
CA TRP A 704 14.60 22.08 -26.98
C TRP A 704 14.82 22.35 -25.47
N GLY A 705 14.93 23.60 -25.05
CA GLY A 705 15.05 23.97 -23.63
C GLY A 705 16.28 23.40 -22.91
N ALA A 706 17.33 23.00 -23.63
CA ALA A 706 18.44 22.21 -23.13
C ALA A 706 19.78 22.98 -23.08
N ASP A 707 20.70 22.58 -22.19
CA ASP A 707 22.07 23.13 -22.16
C ASP A 707 22.98 22.58 -23.28
N ASP A 708 24.13 23.22 -23.50
CA ASP A 708 25.07 22.87 -24.58
C ASP A 708 25.51 21.39 -24.57
N ASP A 709 25.69 20.80 -23.39
CA ASP A 709 26.12 19.41 -23.25
C ASP A 709 24.96 18.44 -23.59
N THR A 710 23.73 18.81 -23.21
CA THR A 710 22.50 18.06 -23.51
C THR A 710 22.14 18.15 -25.00
N ILE A 711 22.22 19.34 -25.61
CA ILE A 711 22.04 19.53 -27.07
C ILE A 711 23.03 18.63 -27.84
N LYS A 712 24.28 18.56 -27.37
CA LYS A 712 25.28 17.70 -27.99
C LYS A 712 24.96 16.21 -27.81
N ALA A 713 24.40 15.81 -26.68
CA ALA A 713 23.93 14.45 -26.45
C ALA A 713 22.78 14.08 -27.39
N ILE A 714 21.75 14.94 -27.48
CA ILE A 714 20.62 14.79 -28.40
C ILE A 714 21.11 14.63 -29.84
N ARG A 715 21.99 15.52 -30.30
CA ARG A 715 22.57 15.44 -31.66
C ARG A 715 23.36 14.17 -31.94
N ASN A 716 23.94 13.52 -30.91
CA ASN A 716 24.63 12.24 -31.12
C ASN A 716 23.64 11.10 -31.43
N ASP A 717 22.37 11.25 -31.07
CA ASP A 717 21.32 10.26 -31.34
C ASP A 717 20.69 10.44 -32.73
N PHE A 718 20.99 11.52 -33.45
CA PHE A 718 20.50 11.76 -34.81
C PHE A 718 21.21 10.82 -35.80
N GLU A 719 20.44 10.06 -36.57
CA GLU A 719 20.95 9.13 -37.56
C GLU A 719 20.10 9.11 -38.84
N GLY A 720 20.74 9.38 -39.97
CA GLY A 720 20.09 9.34 -41.27
C GLY A 720 19.07 10.46 -41.47
N GLU A 721 18.07 10.20 -42.31
CA GLU A 721 17.03 11.18 -42.70
C GLU A 721 15.97 11.37 -41.61
N TRP A 722 15.76 10.38 -40.75
CA TRP A 722 14.66 10.36 -39.78
C TRP A 722 15.05 10.89 -38.40
N GLY A 723 16.24 11.50 -38.28
CA GLY A 723 16.69 12.18 -37.07
C GLY A 723 16.92 11.22 -35.90
N ASP A 724 16.38 11.54 -34.73
CA ASP A 724 16.53 10.81 -33.48
C ASP A 724 15.52 9.66 -33.30
N ARG A 725 14.55 9.50 -34.22
CA ARG A 725 13.54 8.43 -34.24
C ARG A 725 14.15 7.04 -34.06
N ARG A 726 13.69 6.29 -33.05
CA ARG A 726 14.17 4.93 -32.75
C ARG A 726 13.28 4.16 -31.78
N GLN A 727 13.45 2.84 -31.78
CA GLN A 727 13.12 2.00 -30.64
C GLN A 727 14.29 2.07 -29.66
N GLU A 728 14.00 2.33 -28.39
CA GLU A 728 14.99 2.26 -27.33
C GLU A 728 14.33 1.87 -26.01
N ILE A 729 14.30 0.57 -25.74
CA ILE A 729 13.59 -0.01 -24.59
C ILE A 729 14.57 -0.88 -23.79
N VAL A 730 14.72 -0.61 -22.50
CA VAL A 730 15.42 -1.50 -21.58
C VAL A 730 14.49 -2.60 -21.10
N PHE A 731 15.02 -3.80 -20.96
CA PHE A 731 14.35 -4.93 -20.33
C PHE A 731 15.22 -5.44 -19.17
N ILE A 732 14.60 -5.68 -18.02
CA ILE A 732 15.25 -6.11 -16.77
C ILE A 732 14.52 -7.33 -16.23
N GLY A 733 15.25 -8.39 -15.89
CA GLY A 733 14.60 -9.62 -15.47
C GLY A 733 15.54 -10.77 -15.11
N GLU A 734 14.97 -11.84 -14.57
CA GLU A 734 15.69 -13.05 -14.17
C GLU A 734 15.69 -14.08 -15.31
N LYS A 735 16.88 -14.56 -15.72
CA LYS A 735 17.04 -15.61 -16.76
C LYS A 735 16.27 -15.33 -18.07
N MET A 736 16.26 -14.07 -18.51
CA MET A 736 15.55 -13.66 -19.73
C MET A 736 16.11 -14.31 -21.01
N ASP A 737 15.22 -14.71 -21.92
CA ASP A 737 15.57 -15.12 -23.29
C ASP A 737 15.75 -13.88 -24.18
N VAL A 738 16.91 -13.22 -24.04
CA VAL A 738 17.26 -11.98 -24.77
C VAL A 738 17.18 -12.19 -26.28
N ASP A 739 17.68 -13.32 -26.80
CA ASP A 739 17.67 -13.60 -28.23
C ASP A 739 16.25 -13.85 -28.74
N GLY A 740 15.43 -14.56 -27.97
CA GLY A 740 14.02 -14.81 -28.28
C GLY A 740 13.19 -13.54 -28.28
N LEU A 741 13.33 -12.72 -27.25
CA LEU A 741 12.62 -11.44 -27.13
C LEU A 741 13.03 -10.46 -28.25
N THR A 742 14.33 -10.31 -28.49
CA THR A 742 14.85 -9.48 -29.60
C THR A 742 14.23 -9.88 -30.94
N LYS A 743 14.20 -11.18 -31.25
CA LYS A 743 13.59 -11.67 -32.51
C LYS A 743 12.10 -11.39 -32.61
N LYS A 744 11.39 -11.37 -31.48
CA LYS A 744 9.96 -11.06 -31.44
C LYS A 744 9.71 -9.58 -31.68
N LEU A 745 10.49 -8.70 -31.06
CA LEU A 745 10.44 -7.27 -31.31
C LEU A 745 10.85 -6.94 -32.75
N ASP A 746 11.93 -7.54 -33.28
CA ASP A 746 12.35 -7.38 -34.68
C ASP A 746 11.24 -7.77 -35.67
N ALA A 747 10.45 -8.80 -35.34
CA ALA A 747 9.34 -9.25 -36.17
C ALA A 747 8.15 -8.27 -36.16
N CYS A 748 8.08 -7.37 -35.18
CA CYS A 748 7.08 -6.30 -35.10
C CYS A 748 7.49 -5.05 -35.91
N LEU A 749 8.76 -4.89 -36.28
CA LEU A 749 9.21 -3.77 -37.10
C LEU A 749 8.63 -3.80 -38.52
N LEU A 750 8.54 -2.62 -39.16
CA LEU A 750 8.22 -2.55 -40.58
C LEU A 750 9.24 -3.31 -41.43
N THR A 751 8.74 -4.18 -42.30
CA THR A 751 9.50 -4.85 -43.34
C THR A 751 10.01 -3.83 -44.36
N ARG A 752 10.96 -4.23 -45.23
CA ARG A 752 11.49 -3.31 -46.25
C ARG A 752 10.42 -2.75 -47.19
N SER A 753 9.41 -3.56 -47.53
CA SER A 753 8.30 -3.13 -48.39
C SER A 753 7.33 -2.21 -47.67
N GLU A 754 7.07 -2.45 -46.38
CA GLU A 754 6.22 -1.58 -45.55
C GLU A 754 6.92 -0.24 -45.29
N MET A 755 8.22 -0.27 -44.96
CA MET A 755 9.03 0.94 -44.77
C MET A 755 9.02 1.82 -46.02
N LYS A 756 9.13 1.23 -47.22
CA LYS A 756 9.07 2.02 -48.46
C LYS A 756 7.74 2.76 -48.64
N LYS A 757 6.62 2.14 -48.25
CA LYS A 757 5.31 2.81 -48.29
C LYS A 757 5.22 3.93 -47.27
N TRP A 758 5.78 3.70 -46.08
CA TRP A 758 5.86 4.71 -45.03
C TRP A 758 6.67 5.92 -45.50
N GLU A 759 7.83 5.69 -46.12
CA GLU A 759 8.66 6.73 -46.73
C GLU A 759 7.93 7.48 -47.85
N GLU A 760 7.17 6.78 -48.71
CA GLU A 760 6.36 7.40 -49.78
C GLU A 760 5.31 8.40 -49.23
N VAL A 761 4.73 8.14 -48.05
CA VAL A 761 3.79 9.08 -47.38
C VAL A 761 4.56 10.24 -46.75
N MET A 762 5.62 9.95 -46.01
CA MET A 762 6.41 10.99 -45.31
C MET A 762 7.14 11.94 -46.26
N HIS A 763 7.46 11.49 -47.48
CA HIS A 763 8.03 12.32 -48.55
C HIS A 763 7.00 13.13 -49.34
N ASP A 764 5.70 13.00 -49.05
CA ASP A 764 4.69 13.84 -49.71
C ASP A 764 4.74 15.27 -49.14
N GLU A 765 5.40 16.17 -49.88
CA GLU A 765 5.49 17.60 -49.54
C GLU A 765 4.15 18.35 -49.67
N ARG A 766 3.09 17.71 -50.20
CA ARG A 766 1.77 18.35 -50.36
C ARG A 766 0.86 18.17 -49.16
N SER A 767 1.12 17.16 -48.35
CA SER A 767 0.38 16.89 -47.14
C SER A 767 1.10 17.50 -45.94
N ASP A 768 0.33 18.10 -45.06
CA ASP A 768 0.80 18.48 -43.74
C ASP A 768 0.98 17.24 -42.86
N ASP A 769 1.39 17.45 -41.62
CA ASP A 769 1.73 16.34 -40.73
C ASP A 769 0.51 15.55 -40.24
N ASP A 770 -0.64 16.21 -40.14
CA ASP A 770 -1.92 15.60 -39.77
C ASP A 770 -2.45 14.71 -40.90
N GLU A 771 -2.46 15.21 -42.14
CA GLU A 771 -2.86 14.43 -43.32
C GLU A 771 -1.97 13.19 -43.51
N LYS A 772 -0.67 13.30 -43.19
CA LYS A 772 0.25 12.16 -43.21
C LYS A 772 -0.12 11.15 -42.13
N GLU A 773 -0.34 11.59 -40.91
CA GLU A 773 -0.74 10.72 -39.81
C GLU A 773 -2.04 9.96 -40.11
N GLU A 774 -3.09 10.64 -40.58
CA GLU A 774 -4.34 10.01 -41.02
C GLU A 774 -4.08 8.96 -42.12
N THR A 775 -3.28 9.30 -43.12
CA THR A 775 -2.90 8.35 -44.19
C THR A 775 -2.17 7.13 -43.64
N LEU A 776 -1.28 7.30 -42.66
CA LEU A 776 -0.56 6.19 -42.02
C LEU A 776 -1.52 5.31 -41.21
N GLN A 777 -2.48 5.89 -40.49
CA GLN A 777 -3.53 5.16 -39.75
C GLN A 777 -4.48 4.39 -40.68
N GLU A 778 -4.75 4.88 -41.89
CA GLU A 778 -5.47 4.12 -42.92
C GLU A 778 -4.66 2.93 -43.47
N ILE A 779 -3.33 3.09 -43.61
CA ILE A 779 -2.45 2.03 -44.13
C ILE A 779 -2.24 0.91 -43.11
N TRP A 780 -2.13 1.26 -41.82
CA TRP A 780 -1.87 0.31 -40.74
C TRP A 780 -2.97 0.35 -39.67
N ASP A 781 -3.66 -0.78 -39.52
CA ASP A 781 -4.68 -0.97 -38.48
C ASP A 781 -4.14 -0.66 -37.08
N ASP A 782 -4.73 0.38 -36.50
CA ASP A 782 -4.37 1.02 -35.24
C ASP A 782 -5.53 1.08 -34.25
N ALA A 783 -6.65 0.41 -34.55
CA ALA A 783 -7.91 0.49 -33.80
C ALA A 783 -7.84 -0.03 -32.35
N TYR A 784 -6.68 -0.53 -31.93
CA TYR A 784 -6.42 -1.06 -30.59
C TYR A 784 -5.54 -0.13 -29.74
N TRP A 785 -5.12 1.01 -30.30
CA TRP A 785 -4.28 2.00 -29.63
C TRP A 785 -5.11 3.22 -29.24
N ALA A 786 -4.85 3.77 -28.05
CA ALA A 786 -5.44 5.04 -27.63
C ALA A 786 -5.02 6.18 -28.56
N GLU A 787 -5.83 7.23 -28.63
CA GLU A 787 -5.44 8.47 -29.28
C GLU A 787 -4.38 9.16 -28.43
N TRP A 788 -3.34 9.69 -29.09
CA TRP A 788 -2.27 10.44 -28.43
C TRP A 788 -2.47 11.93 -28.75
N PRO A 789 -2.13 12.83 -27.81
CA PRO A 789 -2.12 14.26 -28.09
C PRO A 789 -1.28 14.54 -29.34
N ARG A 790 -1.80 15.39 -30.25
CA ARG A 790 -1.04 15.73 -31.45
C ARG A 790 0.05 16.71 -31.07
N ALA A 791 1.19 16.62 -31.75
CA ALA A 791 2.32 17.53 -31.52
C ALA A 791 1.97 19.04 -31.69
N GLN A 792 0.87 19.37 -32.36
CA GLN A 792 0.39 20.75 -32.54
C GLN A 792 -0.56 21.23 -31.42
N ASP A 793 -1.18 20.32 -30.66
CA ASP A 793 -2.13 20.68 -29.60
C ASP A 793 -1.41 21.26 -28.37
N GLU A 794 -0.12 20.95 -28.18
CA GLU A 794 0.71 21.57 -27.13
C GLU A 794 1.04 23.05 -27.41
N GLU A 795 1.01 23.53 -28.66
CA GLU A 795 1.29 24.94 -28.99
C GLU A 795 0.15 25.91 -28.57
N GLU A 796 -1.08 25.44 -28.43
CA GLU A 796 -2.19 26.30 -27.97
C GLU A 796 -2.19 26.51 -26.45
N HIS A 797 -1.60 25.59 -25.68
CA HIS A 797 -1.57 25.68 -24.21
C HIS A 797 -0.54 26.67 -23.67
N ASP A 798 0.53 27.01 -24.41
CA ASP A 798 1.58 27.95 -23.97
C ASP A 798 1.33 29.42 -24.37
N HIS A 799 0.24 29.71 -25.09
CA HIS A 799 -0.04 31.06 -25.61
C HIS A 799 -1.19 31.83 -24.93
N ALA A 800 -1.86 31.27 -23.93
CA ALA A 800 -2.99 31.94 -23.27
C ALA A 800 -2.62 33.02 -22.23
N HIS A 801 -1.34 33.24 -21.90
CA HIS A 801 -0.96 34.23 -20.87
C HIS A 801 0.03 35.32 -21.32
N HIS A 802 -0.06 35.85 -22.55
CA HIS A 802 0.65 37.09 -22.87
C HIS A 802 -0.03 38.02 -23.88
N HIS A 803 -1.16 38.61 -23.47
CA HIS A 803 -1.62 39.88 -24.05
C HIS A 803 -1.67 41.01 -23.03
N GLY A 804 -0.54 41.71 -22.93
CA GLY A 804 -0.48 43.01 -22.28
C GLY A 804 -1.34 44.05 -23.02
N HIS A 805 -2.41 44.50 -22.38
CA HIS A 805 -3.06 45.75 -22.75
C HIS A 805 -2.60 46.89 -21.85
N LYS A 806 -1.81 47.78 -22.46
CA LYS A 806 -1.64 49.17 -22.01
C LYS A 806 -3.01 49.85 -21.94
N HIS A 807 -3.44 50.25 -20.75
CA HIS A 807 -3.73 51.67 -20.48
C HIS A 807 -3.76 52.03 -19.01
#